data_AF-A0A962IET8-F1
#
_entry.id   AF-A0A962IET8-F1
#
_cell.length_a   1.000
_cell.length_b   1.000
_cell.length_c   1.000
_cell.angle_alpha   90.00
_cell.angle_beta   90.00
_cell.angle_gamma   90.00
#
_symmetry.space_group_name_H-M   'P 1'
#
loop_
_entity.id
_entity.type
_entity.pdbx_description
1 polymer ?
#
loop_
_entity_poly.entity_id
_entity_poly.type
_entity_poly.pdbx_seq_one_letter_code
_entity_poly.pdbx_strand_id
1 'polypeptide(L)'
;YAIDENSVLSHGSSVYVPVFDSKTTPQWPGNLRKFTLSNGQIVDASGNPALDANSRFLPQAKDMWSSQAHGSDVTIGGAASKLPSPDVRKLWTDVGAALVAISADNDAITTAMLTSDTRRTKSRLVELNGDAGPTGMSCLGNYTDCDGTKVKVFGDPDTLAGCVNIAEVTTCPGEPVSDTYRTTLLNFVRGYKDGVAGTGGVARNHMGDMLNSKPVVVDYGSSTVVFSATNEGFLHAIDADTGAEKWAFMPSPLLKNQDAFFRNEDSRHHIYGIDGPLSVWRQDENNNGQIDGDDKVYLYFGLRRGGRMYYALDITDPDSKPLLKWRVDPSISAFATLGETWSRPTLARIRLKSTTGNSGELKYVMVFGGGYDPVKDALIGNNGLGLGIGSNRPADTLGHDVYMVDAETGTLVWSIKHAGSNGGVLSGASQLKDSIPGDIRILDMDNNGSLDRLYFADTGGNVWRVDMEIEQGENGTYDYSKARLTKLAALGGGDMNPDNRMFFYEPDVALRLEKGEPLLTVALGSGYRTHPLSADTEDRFYVLRDKYVYTAAPADDSYYPITDSALVERDQMLEDEKNFLEYEDKKGWYYPFTARYAEKVLAPALTFLDKVIFTTFSRTDENGNQSLVDACQPATNISRAYVLDIMTGAPVANLDRDDNESKDDFVNAGSNELLDMPQVIFGAPKAEDGGECTAGDCYQTVTVRVGKNDLPLLDSNNTTPDGSGGYGEMVDLTRLLPRIFWKNDNTAEEATTTTTPVGN
;
A
#
# COMPACT_ATOMS: atom_id res chain seq x y z
N TYR A 1 3.09 9.02 5.64
CA TYR A 1 3.53 10.31 5.11
C TYR A 1 3.88 10.10 3.65
N ALA A 2 3.75 11.13 2.81
CA ALA A 2 4.28 11.10 1.45
C ALA A 2 5.33 12.20 1.31
N ILE A 3 6.47 11.82 0.74
CA ILE A 3 7.45 12.69 0.10
C ILE A 3 7.31 12.37 -1.38
N ASP A 4 7.53 13.34 -2.28
CA ASP A 4 7.35 13.13 -3.72
C ASP A 4 8.22 11.96 -4.22
N GLU A 5 7.59 10.81 -4.48
CA GLU A 5 8.25 9.58 -4.97
C GLU A 5 8.78 9.73 -6.40
N ASN A 6 8.31 10.72 -7.17
CA ASN A 6 8.78 10.99 -8.53
C ASN A 6 10.07 11.82 -8.56
N SER A 7 10.52 12.26 -7.39
CA SER A 7 11.77 13.00 -7.23
C SER A 7 12.88 12.08 -6.73
N VAL A 8 13.19 11.04 -7.52
CA VAL A 8 14.33 10.12 -7.26
C VAL A 8 15.66 10.90 -7.19
N LEU A 9 15.69 12.15 -7.68
CA LEU A 9 16.83 13.06 -7.66
C LEU A 9 16.48 14.51 -7.23
N SER A 10 15.27 14.76 -6.71
CA SER A 10 14.81 16.11 -6.34
C SER A 10 14.42 16.19 -4.85
N HIS A 11 14.73 17.32 -4.22
CA HIS A 11 14.62 17.52 -2.78
C HIS A 11 13.36 18.35 -2.46
N GLY A 12 12.21 17.69 -2.34
CA GLY A 12 11.02 18.31 -1.79
C GLY A 12 11.10 18.38 -0.26
N SER A 13 11.05 19.58 0.32
CA SER A 13 10.97 19.73 1.78
C SER A 13 9.53 19.60 2.31
N SER A 14 8.52 19.58 1.44
CA SER A 14 7.12 19.44 1.86
C SER A 14 6.79 18.00 2.27
N VAL A 15 6.13 17.85 3.41
CA VAL A 15 5.67 16.57 3.95
C VAL A 15 4.15 16.58 4.06
N TYR A 16 3.50 15.62 3.40
CA TYR A 16 2.04 15.45 3.49
C TYR A 16 1.69 14.31 4.43
N VAL A 17 0.92 14.62 5.47
CA VAL A 17 0.56 13.68 6.54
C VAL A 17 -0.96 13.49 6.56
N PRO A 18 -1.45 12.31 6.14
CA PRO A 18 -2.84 11.93 6.39
C PRO A 18 -3.04 11.67 7.89
N VAL A 19 -4.16 12.14 8.44
CA VAL A 19 -4.56 11.92 9.83
C VAL A 19 -6.05 11.57 9.89
N PHE A 20 -6.46 10.74 10.85
CA PHE A 20 -7.86 10.37 11.03
C PHE A 20 -8.14 9.97 12.48
N ASP A 21 -9.42 10.06 12.89
CA ASP A 21 -9.90 9.50 14.16
C ASP A 21 -10.92 8.39 13.89
N SER A 22 -10.72 7.23 14.49
CA SER A 22 -11.73 6.16 14.45
C SER A 22 -12.97 6.52 15.28
N LYS A 23 -14.17 6.19 14.79
CA LYS A 23 -15.45 6.35 15.49
C LYS A 23 -16.24 5.04 15.51
N THR A 24 -17.25 4.96 16.38
CA THR A 24 -18.23 3.85 16.36
C THR A 24 -19.27 3.99 15.26
N THR A 25 -19.22 5.08 14.50
CA THR A 25 -20.15 5.40 13.41
C THR A 25 -19.41 5.37 12.06
N PRO A 26 -20.12 5.25 10.92
CA PRO A 26 -19.51 5.22 9.59
C PRO A 26 -18.62 6.42 9.26
N GLN A 27 -18.96 7.63 9.72
CA GLN A 27 -18.13 8.81 9.48
C GLN A 27 -16.93 8.82 10.41
N TRP A 28 -15.79 8.38 9.90
CA TRP A 28 -14.49 8.62 10.54
C TRP A 28 -13.92 9.92 9.97
N PRO A 29 -13.75 10.98 10.79
CA PRO A 29 -13.15 12.20 10.30
C PRO A 29 -11.69 11.95 9.93
N GLY A 30 -11.32 12.41 8.75
CA GLY A 30 -9.95 12.44 8.24
C GLY A 30 -9.54 13.84 7.83
N ASN A 31 -8.24 14.02 7.58
CA ASN A 31 -7.66 15.26 7.11
C ASN A 31 -6.29 15.00 6.45
N LEU A 32 -5.88 15.92 5.59
CA LEU A 32 -4.54 15.96 5.01
C LEU A 32 -3.83 17.22 5.48
N ARG A 33 -2.62 17.09 6.01
CA ARG A 33 -1.83 18.20 6.54
C ARG A 33 -0.51 18.33 5.82
N LYS A 34 -0.07 19.58 5.61
CA LYS A 34 1.24 19.90 5.03
C LYS A 34 2.17 20.42 6.12
N PHE A 35 3.37 19.87 6.18
CA PHE A 35 4.47 20.30 7.05
C PHE A 35 5.75 20.46 6.21
N THR A 36 6.84 20.89 6.84
CA THR A 36 8.15 20.97 6.19
C THR A 36 9.13 20.05 6.91
N LEU A 37 9.98 19.35 6.17
CA LEU A 37 11.16 18.65 6.69
C LEU A 37 12.33 19.64 6.72
N SER A 38 12.86 19.91 7.90
CA SER A 38 13.99 20.83 8.11
C SER A 38 14.97 20.23 9.12
N ASN A 39 16.26 20.15 8.77
CA ASN A 39 17.31 19.54 9.60
C ASN A 39 16.95 18.14 10.12
N GLY A 40 16.25 17.37 9.31
CA GLY A 40 15.80 16.03 9.69
C GLY A 40 14.65 16.00 10.71
N GLN A 41 13.96 17.11 10.97
CA GLN A 41 12.76 17.13 11.81
C GLN A 41 11.57 17.64 11.00
N ILE A 42 10.38 17.11 11.30
CA ILE A 42 9.13 17.66 10.77
C ILE A 42 8.79 18.91 11.56
N VAL A 43 8.79 20.06 10.90
CA VAL A 43 8.50 21.36 11.50
C VAL A 43 7.14 21.91 11.07
N ASP A 44 6.53 22.65 12.00
CA ASP A 44 5.27 23.34 11.82
C ASP A 44 5.42 24.61 10.98
N ALA A 45 4.30 25.28 10.69
CA ALA A 45 4.27 26.51 9.90
C ALA A 45 4.99 27.71 10.56
N SER A 46 5.47 27.57 11.79
CA SER A 46 6.27 28.58 12.51
C SER A 46 7.75 28.18 12.58
N GLY A 47 8.14 27.04 12.00
CA GLY A 47 9.50 26.51 12.02
C GLY A 47 9.87 25.74 13.30
N ASN A 48 8.91 25.46 14.18
CA ASN A 48 9.14 24.68 15.40
C ASN A 48 8.90 23.19 15.15
N PRO A 49 9.50 22.26 15.92
CA PRO A 49 9.15 20.84 15.84
C PRO A 49 7.63 20.62 15.93
N ALA A 50 7.07 19.82 15.02
CA ALA A 50 5.65 19.49 15.01
C ALA A 50 5.31 18.27 15.87
N LEU A 51 6.32 17.43 16.15
CA LEU A 51 6.18 16.14 16.83
C LEU A 51 7.00 16.12 18.12
N ASP A 52 6.58 15.30 19.08
CA ASP A 52 7.37 14.93 20.26
C ASP A 52 8.30 13.73 19.97
N ALA A 53 9.10 13.33 20.96
CA ALA A 53 10.02 12.19 20.86
C ALA A 53 9.33 10.83 20.61
N ASN A 54 8.01 10.75 20.82
CA ASN A 54 7.20 9.56 20.57
C ASN A 54 6.39 9.69 19.27
N SER A 55 6.77 10.60 18.38
CA SER A 55 6.15 10.77 17.07
C SER A 55 4.68 11.20 17.14
N ARG A 56 4.27 11.90 18.21
CA ARG A 56 2.92 12.46 18.41
C ARG A 56 2.91 13.96 18.14
N PHE A 57 1.82 14.46 17.55
CA PHE A 57 1.68 15.90 17.30
C PHE A 57 1.64 16.70 18.61
N LEU A 58 2.52 17.70 18.69
CA LEU A 58 2.53 18.63 19.82
C LEU A 58 1.25 19.50 19.80
N PRO A 59 0.65 19.85 20.95
CA PRO A 59 -0.60 20.62 21.00
C PRO A 59 -0.55 21.95 20.24
N GLN A 60 0.63 22.59 20.20
CA GLN A 60 0.88 23.84 19.49
C GLN A 60 1.16 23.67 17.99
N ALA A 61 1.30 22.43 17.50
CA ALA A 61 1.62 22.17 16.10
C ALA A 61 0.52 22.73 15.18
N LYS A 62 0.98 23.42 14.14
CA LYS A 62 0.16 24.08 13.13
C LYS A 62 0.67 23.72 11.74
N ASP A 63 -0.17 23.10 10.94
CA ASP A 63 0.14 22.76 9.55
C ASP A 63 0.17 24.02 8.65
N MET A 64 0.80 23.90 7.49
CA MET A 64 1.05 25.02 6.55
C MET A 64 -0.23 25.62 5.96
N TRP A 65 -1.34 24.89 5.96
CA TRP A 65 -2.62 25.37 5.44
C TRP A 65 -3.51 25.97 6.55
N SER A 66 -3.19 25.75 7.82
CA SER A 66 -4.00 26.21 8.94
C SER A 66 -3.59 27.59 9.47
N SER A 67 -4.58 28.39 9.85
CA SER A 67 -4.38 29.64 10.59
C SER A 67 -4.28 29.44 12.11
N GLN A 68 -4.61 28.25 12.62
CA GLN A 68 -4.66 27.95 14.05
C GLN A 68 -3.96 26.64 14.40
N ALA A 69 -3.35 26.59 15.57
CA ALA A 69 -2.82 25.35 16.13
C ALA A 69 -3.94 24.34 16.35
N HIS A 70 -3.64 23.07 16.10
CA HIS A 70 -4.61 21.98 16.19
C HIS A 70 -4.06 20.74 16.87
N GLY A 71 -2.73 20.61 17.00
CA GLY A 71 -2.10 19.41 17.53
C GLY A 71 -2.65 18.16 16.85
N SER A 72 -3.12 17.19 17.64
CA SER A 72 -3.70 15.93 17.15
C SER A 72 -5.17 15.99 16.73
N ASP A 73 -5.90 17.10 16.93
CA ASP A 73 -7.33 17.18 16.59
C ASP A 73 -7.53 17.20 15.08
N VAL A 74 -8.00 16.10 14.51
CA VAL A 74 -8.18 15.90 13.06
C VAL A 74 -9.19 16.87 12.44
N THR A 75 -10.16 17.35 13.22
CA THR A 75 -11.28 18.17 12.72
C THR A 75 -10.89 19.62 12.45
N ILE A 76 -9.66 20.00 12.81
CA ILE A 76 -9.14 21.37 12.68
C ILE A 76 -7.97 21.40 11.70
N GLY A 77 -7.93 22.47 10.89
CA GLY A 77 -6.82 22.76 9.98
C GLY A 77 -6.82 21.88 8.74
N GLY A 78 -5.65 21.74 8.12
CA GLY A 78 -5.42 20.92 6.94
C GLY A 78 -6.34 21.24 5.76
N ALA A 79 -6.37 20.32 4.80
CA ALA A 79 -7.19 20.43 3.59
C ALA A 79 -8.70 20.43 3.90
N ALA A 80 -9.15 19.76 4.96
CA ALA A 80 -10.57 19.73 5.33
C ALA A 80 -11.12 21.14 5.63
N SER A 81 -10.30 22.01 6.22
CA SER A 81 -10.66 23.41 6.49
C SER A 81 -10.68 24.32 5.24
N LYS A 82 -10.18 23.82 4.11
CA LYS A 82 -10.04 24.53 2.83
C LYS A 82 -10.97 24.01 1.74
N LEU A 83 -11.88 23.10 2.08
CA LEU A 83 -12.88 22.62 1.14
C LEU A 83 -13.71 23.79 0.56
N PRO A 84 -13.93 23.84 -0.76
CA PRO A 84 -14.79 24.84 -1.37
C PRO A 84 -16.21 24.79 -0.81
N SER A 85 -16.93 25.92 -0.89
CA SER A 85 -18.37 25.92 -0.59
C SER A 85 -19.09 24.87 -1.44
N PRO A 86 -20.05 24.10 -0.88
CA PRO A 86 -20.78 23.06 -1.63
C PRO A 86 -21.45 23.54 -2.93
N ASP A 87 -21.76 24.84 -3.03
CA ASP A 87 -22.32 25.46 -4.24
C ASP A 87 -21.37 25.43 -5.44
N VAL A 88 -20.06 25.56 -5.20
CA VAL A 88 -19.03 25.69 -6.24
C VAL A 88 -18.05 24.51 -6.27
N ARG A 89 -18.21 23.54 -5.37
CA ARG A 89 -17.36 22.35 -5.27
C ARG A 89 -17.52 21.47 -6.51
N LYS A 90 -16.42 21.16 -7.19
CA LYS A 90 -16.40 20.35 -8.42
C LYS A 90 -16.27 18.87 -8.07
N LEU A 91 -17.38 18.13 -8.15
CA LEU A 91 -17.41 16.69 -7.84
C LEU A 91 -17.86 15.87 -9.04
N TRP A 92 -17.20 14.73 -9.27
CA TRP A 92 -17.41 13.90 -10.45
C TRP A 92 -17.60 12.43 -10.10
N THR A 93 -18.39 11.71 -10.88
CA THR A 93 -18.57 10.25 -10.80
C THR A 93 -18.69 9.64 -12.19
N ASP A 94 -18.34 8.36 -12.33
CA ASP A 94 -18.44 7.62 -13.60
C ASP A 94 -19.87 7.11 -13.83
N VAL A 95 -20.45 7.43 -14.99
CA VAL A 95 -21.68 6.81 -15.48
C VAL A 95 -21.38 6.22 -16.85
N GLY A 96 -21.21 4.90 -16.89
CA GLY A 96 -20.69 4.21 -18.06
C GLY A 96 -19.24 4.63 -18.33
N ALA A 97 -18.96 5.11 -19.55
CA ALA A 97 -17.62 5.54 -19.96
C ALA A 97 -17.35 7.05 -19.75
N ALA A 98 -18.28 7.80 -19.18
CA ALA A 98 -18.19 9.26 -19.04
C ALA A 98 -18.20 9.70 -17.57
N LEU A 99 -17.53 10.83 -17.28
CA LEU A 99 -17.65 11.50 -15.99
C LEU A 99 -18.73 12.58 -16.02
N VAL A 100 -19.62 12.50 -15.05
CA VAL A 100 -20.74 13.43 -14.84
C VAL A 100 -20.62 14.12 -13.47
N ALA A 101 -21.19 15.31 -13.34
CA ALA A 101 -21.12 16.07 -12.09
C ALA A 101 -22.01 15.44 -11.01
N ILE A 102 -21.52 15.31 -9.78
CA ILE A 102 -22.35 14.93 -8.64
C ILE A 102 -23.18 16.15 -8.22
N SER A 103 -24.41 16.20 -8.72
CA SER A 103 -25.38 17.26 -8.42
C SER A 103 -26.80 16.71 -8.39
N ALA A 104 -27.64 17.30 -7.56
CA ALA A 104 -29.06 17.00 -7.49
C ALA A 104 -29.76 17.12 -8.86
N ASP A 105 -29.34 18.09 -9.67
CA ASP A 105 -29.89 18.38 -11.00
C ASP A 105 -29.44 17.39 -12.10
N ASN A 106 -28.54 16.46 -11.78
CA ASN A 106 -28.01 15.51 -12.75
C ASN A 106 -28.72 14.16 -12.69
N ASP A 107 -29.73 13.98 -13.53
CA ASP A 107 -30.57 12.77 -13.59
C ASP A 107 -29.82 11.49 -13.99
N ALA A 108 -28.58 11.58 -14.49
CA ALA A 108 -27.76 10.41 -14.79
C ALA A 108 -27.39 9.60 -13.53
N ILE A 109 -27.34 10.26 -12.36
CA ILE A 109 -27.14 9.59 -11.08
C ILE A 109 -28.52 9.17 -10.57
N THR A 110 -28.85 7.89 -10.70
CA THR A 110 -30.19 7.38 -10.36
C THR A 110 -30.33 7.01 -8.89
N THR A 111 -31.57 6.83 -8.42
CA THR A 111 -31.86 6.34 -7.05
C THR A 111 -31.25 4.96 -6.79
N ALA A 112 -31.18 4.09 -7.82
CA ALA A 112 -30.58 2.76 -7.73
C ALA A 112 -29.07 2.83 -7.42
N MET A 113 -28.36 3.85 -7.89
CA MET A 113 -26.93 4.03 -7.60
C MET A 113 -26.66 4.44 -6.14
N LEU A 114 -27.67 5.00 -5.47
CA LEU A 114 -27.60 5.45 -4.07
C LEU A 114 -28.24 4.45 -3.10
N THR A 115 -28.79 3.35 -3.61
CA THR A 115 -29.44 2.32 -2.80
C THR A 115 -28.45 1.18 -2.56
N SER A 116 -28.26 0.75 -1.31
CA SER A 116 -27.60 -0.51 -1.04
C SER A 116 -28.56 -1.67 -1.32
N ASP A 117 -28.11 -2.76 -1.94
CA ASP A 117 -28.99 -3.91 -2.23
C ASP A 117 -29.60 -4.51 -0.94
N THR A 118 -28.90 -4.35 0.18
CA THR A 118 -29.32 -4.76 1.51
C THR A 118 -28.95 -3.70 2.55
N ARG A 119 -29.75 -3.57 3.61
CA ARG A 119 -29.40 -2.82 4.83
C ARG A 119 -29.23 -3.78 6.00
N ARG A 120 -28.24 -3.55 6.87
CA ARG A 120 -28.12 -4.29 8.13
C ARG A 120 -28.79 -3.56 9.27
N THR A 121 -29.56 -4.28 10.07
CA THR A 121 -30.21 -3.73 11.27
C THR A 121 -29.31 -3.88 12.50
N LYS A 122 -29.53 -3.02 13.50
CA LYS A 122 -28.75 -3.03 14.73
C LYS A 122 -28.93 -4.36 15.47
N SER A 123 -27.81 -5.00 15.84
CA SER A 123 -27.83 -6.23 16.63
C SER A 123 -26.69 -6.30 17.65
N ARG A 124 -26.92 -7.10 18.70
CA ARG A 124 -25.96 -7.58 19.70
C ARG A 124 -26.14 -9.09 19.82
N LEU A 125 -26.11 -9.78 18.68
CA LEU A 125 -26.14 -11.23 18.58
C LEU A 125 -24.75 -11.79 18.82
N VAL A 126 -24.67 -12.87 19.61
CA VAL A 126 -23.45 -13.64 19.87
C VAL A 126 -23.45 -14.82 18.92
N GLU A 127 -22.53 -14.82 17.97
CA GLU A 127 -22.43 -15.89 16.99
C GLU A 127 -21.93 -17.19 17.64
N LEU A 128 -22.51 -18.31 17.21
CA LEU A 128 -22.05 -19.65 17.51
C LEU A 128 -20.88 -19.96 16.59
N ASN A 129 -19.78 -20.42 17.18
CA ASN A 129 -18.64 -20.90 16.43
C ASN A 129 -18.70 -22.43 16.36
N GLY A 130 -18.12 -23.04 15.32
CA GLY A 130 -18.37 -24.41 14.83
C GLY A 130 -18.52 -25.56 15.84
N ASP A 131 -17.91 -25.45 17.04
CA ASP A 131 -18.04 -26.44 18.12
C ASP A 131 -19.32 -26.29 18.96
N ALA A 132 -19.94 -25.11 18.96
CA ALA A 132 -21.17 -24.74 19.66
C ALA A 132 -22.38 -24.59 18.72
N GLY A 133 -22.20 -24.87 17.42
CA GLY A 133 -23.26 -24.79 16.41
C GLY A 133 -22.77 -24.28 15.03
N PRO A 134 -23.67 -24.23 14.03
CA PRO A 134 -23.35 -23.73 12.69
C PRO A 134 -22.92 -22.26 12.71
N THR A 135 -21.87 -21.94 11.95
CA THR A 135 -21.41 -20.55 11.71
C THR A 135 -22.56 -19.69 11.18
N GLY A 136 -22.63 -18.44 11.61
CA GLY A 136 -23.71 -17.51 11.26
C GLY A 136 -24.98 -17.68 12.09
N MET A 137 -25.06 -18.63 13.02
CA MET A 137 -26.16 -18.71 13.98
C MET A 137 -25.86 -17.97 15.28
N SER A 138 -26.88 -17.52 15.98
CA SER A 138 -26.79 -16.96 17.33
C SER A 138 -27.87 -17.54 18.21
N CYS A 139 -27.48 -18.07 19.37
CA CYS A 139 -28.43 -18.52 20.40
C CYS A 139 -28.62 -17.49 21.52
N LEU A 140 -27.84 -16.40 21.53
CA LEU A 140 -27.90 -15.43 22.61
C LEU A 140 -27.73 -14.02 22.05
N GLY A 141 -28.65 -13.11 22.42
CA GLY A 141 -28.48 -11.70 22.12
C GLY A 141 -29.78 -10.98 21.84
N ASN A 142 -29.67 -9.89 21.08
CA ASN A 142 -30.83 -9.14 20.59
C ASN A 142 -30.54 -8.57 19.20
N TYR A 143 -31.58 -8.40 18.40
CA TYR A 143 -31.51 -7.70 17.13
C TYR A 143 -32.77 -6.87 16.91
N THR A 144 -32.71 -5.93 15.98
CA THR A 144 -33.88 -5.25 15.44
C THR A 144 -34.21 -5.92 14.10
N ASP A 145 -35.44 -6.38 13.87
CA ASP A 145 -35.82 -6.95 12.57
C ASP A 145 -36.04 -5.85 11.49
N CYS A 146 -36.40 -6.25 10.27
CA CYS A 146 -36.61 -5.32 9.16
C CYS A 146 -37.76 -4.34 9.38
N ASP A 147 -38.70 -4.68 10.26
CA ASP A 147 -39.85 -3.86 10.64
C ASP A 147 -39.53 -2.92 11.82
N GLY A 148 -38.30 -2.94 12.32
CA GLY A 148 -37.87 -2.10 13.45
C GLY A 148 -38.18 -2.68 14.83
N THR A 149 -38.64 -3.93 14.90
CA THR A 149 -39.01 -4.60 16.15
C THR A 149 -37.77 -5.19 16.83
N LYS A 150 -37.57 -4.90 18.11
CA LYS A 150 -36.48 -5.48 18.90
C LYS A 150 -36.83 -6.90 19.34
N VAL A 151 -36.07 -7.88 18.87
CA VAL A 151 -36.21 -9.30 19.19
C VAL A 151 -35.06 -9.74 20.09
N LYS A 152 -35.38 -10.47 21.17
CA LYS A 152 -34.39 -11.12 22.03
C LYS A 152 -34.25 -12.58 21.61
N VAL A 153 -33.01 -13.05 21.53
CA VAL A 153 -32.69 -14.43 21.20
C VAL A 153 -32.17 -15.11 22.46
N PHE A 154 -32.83 -16.19 22.84
CA PHE A 154 -32.45 -17.05 23.96
C PHE A 154 -32.74 -18.49 23.56
N GLY A 155 -31.74 -19.13 22.98
CA GLY A 155 -31.76 -20.50 22.50
C GLY A 155 -30.72 -21.36 23.19
N ASP A 156 -30.83 -22.66 22.98
CA ASP A 156 -29.91 -23.67 23.49
C ASP A 156 -28.86 -23.98 22.42
N PRO A 157 -27.56 -23.72 22.67
CA PRO A 157 -26.49 -23.97 21.69
C PRO A 157 -26.29 -25.46 21.38
N ASP A 158 -26.64 -26.37 22.30
CA ASP A 158 -26.43 -27.81 22.09
C ASP A 158 -27.52 -28.43 21.19
N THR A 159 -28.74 -27.88 21.25
CA THR A 159 -29.90 -28.37 20.48
C THR A 159 -30.30 -27.46 19.33
N LEU A 160 -29.68 -26.27 19.22
CA LEU A 160 -30.02 -25.16 18.33
C LEU A 160 -31.45 -24.64 18.47
N ALA A 161 -32.18 -25.08 19.49
CA ALA A 161 -33.57 -24.70 19.72
C ALA A 161 -33.63 -23.23 20.14
N GLY A 162 -34.34 -22.41 19.35
CA GLY A 162 -34.51 -20.97 19.63
C GLY A 162 -33.34 -20.09 19.16
N CYS A 163 -32.37 -20.65 18.44
CA CYS A 163 -31.28 -19.91 17.81
C CYS A 163 -31.72 -19.35 16.45
N VAL A 164 -31.09 -18.26 16.01
CA VAL A 164 -31.42 -17.58 14.75
C VAL A 164 -30.20 -17.47 13.86
N ASN A 165 -30.40 -17.49 12.54
CA ASN A 165 -29.34 -17.10 11.61
C ASN A 165 -29.19 -15.57 11.62
N ILE A 166 -28.00 -15.09 11.96
CA ILE A 166 -27.68 -13.65 12.09
C ILE A 166 -27.94 -12.95 10.77
N ALA A 167 -27.47 -13.51 9.65
CA ALA A 167 -27.62 -12.88 8.35
C ALA A 167 -29.11 -12.78 7.96
N GLU A 168 -29.89 -13.83 8.20
CA GLU A 168 -31.33 -13.85 7.87
C GLU A 168 -32.13 -12.83 8.69
N VAL A 169 -31.78 -12.64 9.97
CA VAL A 169 -32.56 -11.76 10.85
C VAL A 169 -32.07 -10.32 10.90
N THR A 170 -30.84 -10.06 10.43
CA THR A 170 -30.24 -8.72 10.45
C THR A 170 -30.03 -8.10 9.07
N THR A 171 -30.21 -8.87 7.99
CA THR A 171 -30.06 -8.36 6.62
C THR A 171 -31.42 -8.15 5.99
N CYS A 172 -31.76 -6.89 5.74
CA CYS A 172 -33.01 -6.49 5.12
C CYS A 172 -32.77 -6.07 3.68
N PRO A 173 -33.79 -6.16 2.80
CA PRO A 173 -33.74 -5.51 1.50
C PRO A 173 -33.39 -4.03 1.65
N GLY A 174 -32.63 -3.49 0.70
CA GLY A 174 -32.42 -2.04 0.59
C GLY A 174 -33.75 -1.30 0.54
N GLU A 175 -33.86 -0.19 1.27
CA GLU A 175 -35.02 0.69 1.13
C GLU A 175 -34.88 1.49 -0.17
N PRO A 176 -35.90 1.51 -1.04
CA PRO A 176 -35.84 2.28 -2.27
C PRO A 176 -35.68 3.78 -1.94
N VAL A 177 -34.64 4.39 -2.51
CA VAL A 177 -34.40 5.83 -2.35
C VAL A 177 -35.44 6.61 -3.17
N SER A 178 -36.20 7.50 -2.51
CA SER A 178 -37.10 8.43 -3.21
C SER A 178 -36.32 9.54 -3.91
N ASP A 179 -36.89 10.16 -4.95
CA ASP A 179 -36.23 11.27 -5.67
C ASP A 179 -35.87 12.46 -4.76
N THR A 180 -36.74 12.75 -3.79
CA THR A 180 -36.47 13.76 -2.75
C THR A 180 -35.25 13.35 -1.91
N TYR A 181 -35.20 12.09 -1.48
CA TYR A 181 -34.10 11.62 -0.65
C TYR A 181 -32.79 11.50 -1.43
N ARG A 182 -32.85 11.12 -2.72
CA ARG A 182 -31.72 11.19 -3.65
C ARG A 182 -31.14 12.60 -3.69
N THR A 183 -31.98 13.63 -3.82
CA THR A 183 -31.53 15.04 -3.79
C THR A 183 -30.82 15.38 -2.48
N THR A 184 -31.37 14.95 -1.34
CA THR A 184 -30.74 15.10 -0.02
C THR A 184 -29.37 14.44 0.04
N LEU A 185 -29.26 13.19 -0.41
CA LEU A 185 -27.99 12.46 -0.42
C LEU A 185 -26.96 13.12 -1.34
N LEU A 186 -27.34 13.54 -2.55
CA LEU A 186 -26.42 14.22 -3.48
C LEU A 186 -25.93 15.56 -2.93
N ASN A 187 -26.80 16.32 -2.26
CA ASN A 187 -26.39 17.54 -1.56
C ASN A 187 -25.48 17.25 -0.36
N PHE A 188 -25.71 16.14 0.35
CA PHE A 188 -24.81 15.69 1.41
C PHE A 188 -23.41 15.36 0.86
N VAL A 189 -23.33 14.60 -0.23
CA VAL A 189 -22.08 14.27 -0.94
C VAL A 189 -21.36 15.55 -1.39
N ARG A 190 -22.11 16.56 -1.86
CA ARG A 190 -21.57 17.89 -2.19
C ARG A 190 -20.97 18.65 -1.00
N GLY A 191 -21.34 18.30 0.22
CA GLY A 191 -20.79 18.87 1.45
C GLY A 191 -21.78 19.67 2.29
N TYR A 192 -23.09 19.59 2.01
CA TYR A 192 -24.11 20.13 2.92
C TYR A 192 -24.37 19.17 4.07
N LYS A 193 -24.16 19.63 5.30
CA LYS A 193 -24.25 18.81 6.52
C LYS A 193 -25.55 18.00 6.62
N ASP A 194 -26.70 18.64 6.35
CA ASP A 194 -28.03 18.03 6.44
C ASP A 194 -28.65 17.74 5.06
N GLY A 195 -27.86 17.80 3.98
CA GLY A 195 -28.35 17.62 2.60
C GLY A 195 -29.28 18.73 2.09
N VAL A 196 -29.33 19.87 2.79
CA VAL A 196 -30.12 21.05 2.43
C VAL A 196 -29.23 22.08 1.72
N ALA A 197 -29.51 22.35 0.45
CA ALA A 197 -28.79 23.34 -0.35
C ALA A 197 -29.41 24.75 -0.23
N GLY A 198 -28.63 25.79 -0.57
CA GLY A 198 -29.09 27.17 -0.61
C GLY A 198 -29.29 27.82 0.77
N THR A 199 -30.33 28.65 0.92
CA THR A 199 -30.59 29.41 2.15
C THR A 199 -30.91 28.48 3.32
N GLY A 200 -29.99 28.40 4.29
CA GLY A 200 -30.08 27.49 5.44
C GLY A 200 -29.17 26.27 5.35
N GLY A 201 -28.49 26.06 4.22
CA GLY A 201 -27.46 25.03 4.08
C GLY A 201 -26.21 25.36 4.89
N VAL A 202 -25.71 24.36 5.64
CA VAL A 202 -24.48 24.47 6.42
C VAL A 202 -23.41 23.60 5.77
N ALA A 203 -22.24 24.16 5.48
CA ALA A 203 -21.10 23.40 4.96
C ALA A 203 -20.57 22.46 6.06
N ARG A 204 -20.28 21.21 5.69
CA ARG A 204 -19.77 20.17 6.61
C ARG A 204 -18.27 20.32 6.90
N ASN A 205 -17.50 20.87 5.96
CA ASN A 205 -16.03 21.01 6.01
C ASN A 205 -15.33 19.75 6.58
N HIS A 206 -15.69 18.59 6.02
CA HIS A 206 -15.25 17.29 6.48
C HIS A 206 -14.67 16.49 5.31
N MET A 207 -13.60 15.76 5.60
CA MET A 207 -13.04 14.74 4.72
C MET A 207 -13.10 13.38 5.42
N GLY A 208 -13.32 12.32 4.65
CA GLY A 208 -13.27 10.95 5.17
C GLY A 208 -11.85 10.54 5.58
N ASP A 209 -11.75 9.47 6.35
CA ASP A 209 -10.48 8.90 6.77
C ASP A 209 -9.64 8.39 5.58
N MET A 210 -8.33 8.60 5.71
CA MET A 210 -7.29 8.12 4.81
C MET A 210 -6.54 7.00 5.52
N LEU A 211 -7.12 5.80 5.56
CA LEU A 211 -6.60 4.71 6.37
C LEU A 211 -5.37 4.06 5.74
N ASN A 212 -5.46 3.63 4.48
CA ASN A 212 -4.36 2.96 3.77
C ASN A 212 -3.92 3.69 2.49
N SER A 213 -4.73 4.62 1.96
CA SER A 213 -4.35 5.43 0.81
C SER A 213 -3.21 6.40 1.18
N LYS A 214 -2.12 6.33 0.42
CA LYS A 214 -1.07 7.36 0.46
C LYS A 214 -1.38 8.49 -0.52
N PRO A 215 -1.18 9.75 -0.14
CA PRO A 215 -1.24 10.85 -1.10
C PRO A 215 -0.08 10.74 -2.09
N VAL A 216 -0.30 11.15 -3.34
CA VAL A 216 0.74 11.30 -4.36
C VAL A 216 0.83 12.74 -4.82
N VAL A 217 2.03 13.20 -5.12
CA VAL A 217 2.31 14.58 -5.51
C VAL A 217 2.64 14.62 -6.99
N VAL A 218 2.02 15.54 -7.72
CA VAL A 218 2.33 15.81 -9.12
C VAL A 218 2.68 17.27 -9.26
N ASP A 219 3.87 17.52 -9.81
CA ASP A 219 4.30 18.85 -10.21
C ASP A 219 3.99 19.07 -11.69
N TYR A 220 3.20 20.08 -11.98
CA TYR A 220 2.84 20.50 -13.34
C TYR A 220 3.69 21.69 -13.83
N GLY A 221 4.79 22.01 -13.14
CA GLY A 221 5.68 23.13 -13.45
C GLY A 221 5.13 24.48 -13.00
N SER A 222 3.86 24.79 -13.30
CA SER A 222 3.19 26.01 -12.83
C SER A 222 2.50 25.87 -11.47
N SER A 223 2.20 24.63 -11.06
CA SER A 223 1.52 24.33 -9.81
C SER A 223 1.77 22.90 -9.38
N THR A 224 1.88 22.67 -8.07
CA THR A 224 1.94 21.34 -7.49
C THR A 224 0.57 20.92 -6.96
N VAL A 225 0.14 19.69 -7.25
CA VAL A 225 -1.14 19.13 -6.82
C VAL A 225 -0.92 17.82 -6.07
N VAL A 226 -1.62 17.68 -4.94
CA VAL A 226 -1.62 16.49 -4.11
C VAL A 226 -2.92 15.73 -4.35
N PHE A 227 -2.80 14.48 -4.80
CA PHE A 227 -3.92 13.58 -4.96
C PHE A 227 -4.04 12.69 -3.74
N SER A 228 -5.23 12.56 -3.16
CA SER A 228 -5.42 11.79 -1.94
C SER A 228 -6.80 11.15 -1.88
N ALA A 229 -6.87 9.87 -1.51
CA ALA A 229 -8.11 9.11 -1.51
C ALA A 229 -8.62 8.84 -0.08
N THR A 230 -9.94 8.72 0.06
CA THR A 230 -10.63 8.55 1.35
C THR A 230 -11.64 7.40 1.34
N ASN A 231 -11.92 6.84 2.51
CA ASN A 231 -12.90 5.77 2.70
C ASN A 231 -14.36 6.22 2.55
N GLU A 232 -14.64 7.53 2.58
CA GLU A 232 -15.95 8.05 2.15
C GLU A 232 -16.16 7.93 0.63
N GLY A 233 -15.10 7.58 -0.12
CA GLY A 233 -15.14 7.22 -1.53
C GLY A 233 -14.61 8.29 -2.47
N PHE A 234 -13.97 9.34 -1.95
CA PHE A 234 -13.44 10.43 -2.76
C PHE A 234 -11.95 10.29 -3.02
N LEU A 235 -11.56 10.54 -4.26
CA LEU A 235 -10.21 10.93 -4.67
C LEU A 235 -10.19 12.46 -4.83
N HIS A 236 -9.45 13.15 -3.98
CA HIS A 236 -9.31 14.60 -3.95
C HIS A 236 -8.09 15.05 -4.75
N ALA A 237 -8.21 16.10 -5.55
CA ALA A 237 -7.09 16.86 -6.09
C ALA A 237 -6.95 18.17 -5.30
N ILE A 238 -5.84 18.34 -4.59
CA ILE A 238 -5.63 19.43 -3.63
C ILE A 238 -4.45 20.28 -4.10
N ASP A 239 -4.66 21.58 -4.20
CA ASP A 239 -3.61 22.54 -4.48
C ASP A 239 -2.57 22.56 -3.34
N ALA A 240 -1.31 22.26 -3.64
CA ALA A 240 -0.28 22.08 -2.63
C ALA A 240 0.04 23.35 -1.84
N ASP A 241 -0.15 24.52 -2.43
CA ASP A 241 0.19 25.80 -1.82
C ASP A 241 -0.92 26.30 -0.91
N THR A 242 -2.16 26.24 -1.38
CA THR A 242 -3.31 26.79 -0.68
C THR A 242 -4.04 25.77 0.22
N GLY A 243 -3.86 24.48 -0.06
CA GLY A 243 -4.61 23.37 0.55
C GLY A 243 -6.05 23.25 0.03
N ALA A 244 -6.45 24.08 -0.95
CA ALA A 244 -7.80 24.07 -1.50
C ALA A 244 -8.02 22.89 -2.44
N GLU A 245 -9.17 22.23 -2.32
CA GLU A 245 -9.57 21.17 -3.25
C GLU A 245 -9.95 21.80 -4.60
N LYS A 246 -9.28 21.36 -5.67
CA LYS A 246 -9.57 21.75 -7.06
C LYS A 246 -10.79 21.00 -7.59
N TRP A 247 -10.83 19.69 -7.35
CA TRP A 247 -11.96 18.80 -7.67
C TRP A 247 -11.84 17.50 -6.86
N ALA A 248 -12.92 16.71 -6.82
CA ALA A 248 -12.85 15.33 -6.35
C ALA A 248 -13.67 14.37 -7.24
N PHE A 249 -13.24 13.11 -7.28
CA PHE A 249 -13.86 12.03 -8.02
C PHE A 249 -14.34 10.92 -7.07
N MET A 250 -15.54 10.38 -7.30
CA MET A 250 -16.07 9.22 -6.58
C MET A 250 -16.50 8.13 -7.58
N PRO A 251 -15.92 6.93 -7.50
CA PRO A 251 -16.40 5.74 -8.20
C PRO A 251 -17.90 5.52 -7.95
N SER A 252 -18.68 5.33 -9.01
CA SER A 252 -20.12 5.16 -8.93
C SER A 252 -20.57 3.99 -8.04
N PRO A 253 -19.85 2.86 -7.93
CA PRO A 253 -20.25 1.79 -7.01
C PRO A 253 -20.16 2.17 -5.53
N LEU A 254 -19.49 3.27 -5.19
CA LEU A 254 -19.38 3.79 -3.82
C LEU A 254 -20.50 4.77 -3.46
N LEU A 255 -21.32 5.19 -4.43
CA LEU A 255 -22.49 6.05 -4.19
C LEU A 255 -23.53 5.39 -3.27
N LYS A 256 -23.62 4.05 -3.30
CA LYS A 256 -24.51 3.28 -2.41
C LYS A 256 -24.17 3.43 -0.92
N ASN A 257 -22.94 3.83 -0.59
CA ASN A 257 -22.49 3.99 0.80
C ASN A 257 -22.98 5.32 1.42
N GLN A 258 -23.45 6.26 0.61
CA GLN A 258 -23.74 7.62 1.05
C GLN A 258 -24.94 7.71 2.00
N ASP A 259 -25.91 6.80 1.90
CA ASP A 259 -27.00 6.68 2.90
C ASP A 259 -26.45 6.33 4.29
N ALA A 260 -25.52 5.38 4.38
CA ALA A 260 -24.92 4.98 5.64
C ALA A 260 -24.09 6.11 6.25
N PHE A 261 -23.33 6.85 5.44
CA PHE A 261 -22.62 8.05 5.90
C PHE A 261 -23.59 9.15 6.33
N PHE A 262 -24.68 9.40 5.59
CA PHE A 262 -25.65 10.43 5.94
C PHE A 262 -26.37 10.14 7.27
N ARG A 263 -26.81 8.89 7.49
CA ARG A 263 -27.46 8.49 8.74
C ARG A 263 -26.48 8.42 9.92
N ASN A 264 -25.24 8.03 9.64
CA ASN A 264 -24.13 7.95 10.60
C ASN A 264 -24.48 7.21 11.90
N GLU A 265 -25.24 6.11 11.79
CA GLU A 265 -25.66 5.31 12.95
C GLU A 265 -24.53 4.43 13.48
N ASP A 266 -24.54 4.08 14.77
CA ASP A 266 -23.55 3.17 15.36
C ASP A 266 -23.43 1.85 14.57
N SER A 267 -22.22 1.55 14.13
CA SER A 267 -21.86 0.34 13.39
C SER A 267 -20.60 -0.30 13.97
N ARG A 268 -20.52 -1.63 13.93
CA ARG A 268 -19.29 -2.37 14.25
C ARG A 268 -18.36 -2.53 13.04
N HIS A 269 -18.84 -2.17 11.86
CA HIS A 269 -18.12 -2.31 10.60
C HIS A 269 -17.76 -0.95 10.04
N HIS A 270 -16.49 -0.78 9.70
CA HIS A 270 -16.01 0.35 8.92
C HIS A 270 -16.43 0.19 7.46
N ILE A 271 -16.83 1.29 6.83
CA ILE A 271 -17.17 1.31 5.40
C ILE A 271 -15.95 1.79 4.64
N TYR A 272 -15.49 0.99 3.69
CA TYR A 272 -14.32 1.30 2.88
C TYR A 272 -14.74 1.91 1.54
N GLY A 273 -13.93 2.85 1.07
CA GLY A 273 -14.14 3.60 -0.16
C GLY A 273 -12.98 3.42 -1.13
N ILE A 274 -12.26 4.49 -1.43
CA ILE A 274 -10.99 4.39 -2.15
C ILE A 274 -9.89 4.27 -1.11
N ASP A 275 -9.34 3.07 -0.97
CA ASP A 275 -8.36 2.74 0.09
C ASP A 275 -7.12 2.01 -0.46
N GLY A 276 -7.03 1.86 -1.78
CA GLY A 276 -5.87 1.33 -2.46
C GLY A 276 -4.77 2.40 -2.64
N PRO A 277 -3.53 1.96 -2.93
CA PRO A 277 -2.45 2.87 -3.30
C PRO A 277 -2.72 3.54 -4.66
N LEU A 278 -2.18 4.74 -4.83
CA LEU A 278 -2.26 5.53 -6.06
C LEU A 278 -0.95 5.39 -6.85
N SER A 279 -1.04 5.22 -8.17
CA SER A 279 0.11 5.21 -9.07
C SER A 279 -0.03 6.31 -10.12
N VAL A 280 1.05 7.06 -10.36
CA VAL A 280 1.10 8.13 -11.37
C VAL A 280 1.98 7.69 -12.53
N TRP A 281 1.52 7.91 -13.75
CA TRP A 281 2.35 7.85 -14.95
C TRP A 281 2.43 9.22 -15.60
N ARG A 282 3.65 9.74 -15.71
CA ARG A 282 3.97 10.95 -16.47
C ARG A 282 4.54 10.53 -17.82
N GLN A 283 3.89 10.90 -18.90
CA GLN A 283 4.43 10.85 -20.25
C GLN A 283 4.98 12.24 -20.56
N ASP A 284 6.30 12.38 -20.44
CA ASP A 284 7.05 13.55 -20.87
C ASP A 284 7.58 13.25 -22.29
N GLU A 285 6.87 13.73 -23.31
CA GLU A 285 7.17 13.45 -24.71
C GLU A 285 8.42 14.21 -25.17
N ASN A 286 8.69 15.37 -24.57
CA ASN A 286 9.80 16.24 -24.95
C ASN A 286 11.07 16.01 -24.09
N ASN A 287 10.96 15.20 -23.03
CA ASN A 287 12.00 14.81 -22.07
C ASN A 287 12.67 16.02 -21.37
N ASN A 288 11.92 17.08 -21.10
CA ASN A 288 12.42 18.29 -20.42
C ASN A 288 12.29 18.23 -18.88
N GLY A 289 11.62 17.20 -18.33
CA GLY A 289 11.38 17.02 -16.91
C GLY A 289 10.26 17.90 -16.33
N GLN A 290 9.54 18.62 -17.17
CA GLN A 290 8.34 19.40 -16.86
C GLN A 290 7.13 18.70 -17.50
N ILE A 291 5.92 19.07 -17.08
CA ILE A 291 4.68 18.58 -17.68
C ILE A 291 4.08 19.73 -18.47
N ASP A 292 4.32 19.77 -19.77
CA ASP A 292 3.84 20.83 -20.65
C ASP A 292 3.50 20.37 -22.08
N GLY A 293 2.79 21.22 -22.83
CA GLY A 293 2.46 20.96 -24.24
C GLY A 293 1.69 19.65 -24.47
N ASP A 294 2.36 18.68 -25.10
CA ASP A 294 1.79 17.40 -25.51
C ASP A 294 1.86 16.32 -24.41
N ASP A 295 2.52 16.59 -23.29
CA ASP A 295 2.71 15.66 -22.17
C ASP A 295 1.37 15.19 -21.58
N LYS A 296 1.40 14.03 -20.91
CA LYS A 296 0.22 13.43 -20.28
C LYS A 296 0.53 13.00 -18.86
N VAL A 297 -0.48 13.10 -17.99
CA VAL A 297 -0.43 12.55 -16.65
C VAL A 297 -1.64 11.67 -16.40
N TYR A 298 -1.39 10.42 -16.04
CA TYR A 298 -2.41 9.44 -15.72
C TYR A 298 -2.29 8.99 -14.27
N LEU A 299 -3.44 8.73 -13.64
CA LEU A 299 -3.55 8.27 -12.26
C LEU A 299 -4.32 6.94 -12.21
N TYR A 300 -3.75 5.97 -11.52
CA TYR A 300 -4.28 4.60 -11.42
C TYR A 300 -4.48 4.23 -9.96
N PHE A 301 -5.58 3.55 -9.65
CA PHE A 301 -5.86 3.13 -8.29
C PHE A 301 -6.88 1.99 -8.21
N GLY A 302 -6.77 1.20 -7.14
CA GLY A 302 -7.75 0.21 -6.73
C GLY A 302 -8.57 0.68 -5.51
N LEU A 303 -9.64 -0.03 -5.19
CA LEU A 303 -10.49 0.29 -4.04
C LEU A 303 -10.13 -0.45 -2.75
N ARG A 304 -9.18 -1.40 -2.80
CA ARG A 304 -8.89 -2.32 -1.68
C ARG A 304 -10.19 -2.95 -1.15
N ARG A 305 -10.49 -2.81 0.15
CA ARG A 305 -11.72 -3.30 0.78
C ARG A 305 -13.00 -2.60 0.29
N GLY A 306 -12.89 -1.45 -0.36
CA GLY A 306 -14.04 -0.74 -0.91
C GLY A 306 -14.61 -1.39 -2.17
N GLY A 307 -13.86 -2.28 -2.84
CA GLY A 307 -14.38 -3.00 -4.00
C GLY A 307 -13.35 -3.75 -4.83
N ARG A 308 -13.86 -4.42 -5.85
CA ARG A 308 -13.12 -5.33 -6.74
C ARG A 308 -12.90 -4.68 -8.09
N MET A 309 -12.19 -3.54 -8.14
CA MET A 309 -12.03 -2.80 -9.39
C MET A 309 -10.84 -1.83 -9.38
N TYR A 310 -10.26 -1.63 -10.56
CA TYR A 310 -9.24 -0.61 -10.80
C TYR A 310 -9.76 0.46 -11.75
N TYR A 311 -9.28 1.69 -11.55
CA TYR A 311 -9.58 2.86 -12.36
C TYR A 311 -8.30 3.47 -12.93
N ALA A 312 -8.44 4.09 -14.11
CA ALA A 312 -7.46 5.00 -14.68
C ALA A 312 -8.11 6.34 -15.05
N LEU A 313 -7.54 7.43 -14.57
CA LEU A 313 -7.96 8.79 -14.86
C LEU A 313 -6.85 9.54 -15.62
N ASP A 314 -7.23 10.30 -16.63
CA ASP A 314 -6.41 11.37 -17.20
C ASP A 314 -6.54 12.60 -16.30
N ILE A 315 -5.41 13.02 -15.74
CA ILE A 315 -5.26 14.18 -14.86
C ILE A 315 -4.29 15.21 -15.44
N THR A 316 -4.03 15.16 -16.75
CA THR A 316 -3.06 16.03 -17.44
C THR A 316 -3.31 17.52 -17.18
N ASP A 317 -4.58 17.95 -17.14
CA ASP A 317 -4.95 19.30 -16.72
C ASP A 317 -5.56 19.25 -15.30
N PRO A 318 -4.81 19.68 -14.27
CA PRO A 318 -5.24 19.58 -12.87
C PRO A 318 -6.36 20.56 -12.49
N ASP A 319 -6.59 21.62 -13.26
CA ASP A 319 -7.62 22.65 -12.98
C ASP A 319 -8.97 22.34 -13.64
N SER A 320 -8.99 21.34 -14.52
CA SER A 320 -10.15 20.88 -15.27
C SER A 320 -10.80 19.61 -14.70
N LYS A 321 -11.88 19.16 -15.35
CA LYS A 321 -12.52 17.88 -15.03
C LYS A 321 -11.61 16.74 -15.53
N PRO A 322 -11.27 15.74 -14.70
CA PRO A 322 -10.48 14.59 -15.16
C PRO A 322 -11.25 13.79 -16.22
N LEU A 323 -10.56 12.93 -16.96
CA LEU A 323 -11.20 12.02 -17.91
C LEU A 323 -11.06 10.58 -17.45
N LEU A 324 -12.16 9.83 -17.46
CA LEU A 324 -12.09 8.38 -17.25
C LEU A 324 -11.45 7.75 -18.49
N LYS A 325 -10.29 7.12 -18.33
CA LYS A 325 -9.63 6.36 -19.39
C LYS A 325 -10.23 4.97 -19.49
N TRP A 326 -10.24 4.26 -18.38
CA TRP A 326 -10.81 2.93 -18.29
C TRP A 326 -11.09 2.55 -16.83
N ARG A 327 -11.87 1.48 -16.71
CA ARG A 327 -12.19 0.78 -15.47
C ARG A 327 -12.18 -0.72 -15.77
N VAL A 328 -11.60 -1.51 -14.88
CA VAL A 328 -11.67 -2.98 -14.94
C VAL A 328 -12.36 -3.51 -13.69
N ASP A 329 -13.30 -4.44 -13.89
CA ASP A 329 -14.09 -5.05 -12.82
C ASP A 329 -14.63 -6.44 -13.25
N PRO A 330 -15.19 -7.24 -12.33
CA PRO A 330 -15.67 -8.60 -12.60
C PRO A 330 -16.77 -8.76 -13.66
N SER A 331 -17.41 -7.68 -14.11
CA SER A 331 -18.32 -7.74 -15.27
C SER A 331 -17.60 -8.06 -16.58
N ILE A 332 -16.28 -7.82 -16.64
CA ILE A 332 -15.43 -8.21 -17.75
C ILE A 332 -14.95 -9.64 -17.48
N SER A 333 -15.26 -10.57 -18.39
CA SER A 333 -15.00 -12.02 -18.22
C SER A 333 -13.57 -12.36 -17.80
N ALA A 334 -12.57 -11.65 -18.32
CA ALA A 334 -11.16 -11.85 -18.00
C ALA A 334 -10.78 -11.46 -16.56
N PHE A 335 -11.63 -10.72 -15.86
CA PHE A 335 -11.45 -10.27 -14.47
C PHE A 335 -12.52 -10.83 -13.53
N ALA A 336 -13.27 -11.87 -13.93
CA ALA A 336 -14.39 -12.41 -13.14
C ALA A 336 -13.97 -12.87 -11.73
N THR A 337 -12.73 -13.33 -11.59
CA THR A 337 -12.13 -13.80 -10.33
C THR A 337 -11.28 -12.72 -9.63
N LEU A 338 -11.25 -11.48 -10.13
CA LEU A 338 -10.56 -10.36 -9.47
C LEU A 338 -11.09 -10.20 -8.04
N GLY A 339 -10.22 -10.26 -7.04
CA GLY A 339 -10.55 -10.04 -5.63
C GLY A 339 -10.68 -8.55 -5.29
N GLU A 340 -10.65 -8.24 -3.99
CA GLU A 340 -10.49 -6.88 -3.52
C GLU A 340 -9.15 -6.33 -4.01
N THR A 341 -9.14 -5.15 -4.62
CA THR A 341 -7.98 -4.64 -5.37
C THR A 341 -6.98 -3.96 -4.44
N TRP A 342 -6.19 -4.78 -3.73
CA TRP A 342 -5.19 -4.35 -2.74
C TRP A 342 -3.85 -3.96 -3.37
N SER A 343 -3.43 -4.69 -4.40
CA SER A 343 -2.16 -4.48 -5.11
C SER A 343 -2.14 -3.12 -5.79
N ARG A 344 -1.02 -2.41 -5.68
CA ARG A 344 -0.71 -1.23 -6.49
C ARG A 344 -0.59 -1.61 -7.97
N PRO A 345 -1.23 -0.86 -8.89
CA PRO A 345 -0.93 -0.96 -10.31
C PRO A 345 0.46 -0.40 -10.58
N THR A 346 1.42 -1.26 -10.89
CA THR A 346 2.80 -0.85 -11.15
C THR A 346 2.98 -0.64 -12.66
N LEU A 347 3.44 0.56 -13.04
CA LEU A 347 3.76 0.87 -14.44
C LEU A 347 5.01 0.09 -14.85
N ALA A 348 4.93 -0.59 -16.00
CA ALA A 348 6.06 -1.23 -16.64
C ALA A 348 5.92 -1.15 -18.16
N ARG A 349 6.92 -1.65 -18.88
CA ARG A 349 6.86 -1.84 -20.32
C ARG A 349 7.07 -3.29 -20.66
N ILE A 350 6.41 -3.75 -21.71
CA ILE A 350 6.53 -5.11 -22.23
C ILE A 350 6.69 -5.04 -23.75
N ARG A 351 7.42 -5.99 -24.34
CA ARG A 351 7.62 -6.07 -25.79
C ARG A 351 6.47 -6.79 -26.46
N LEU A 352 5.67 -6.07 -27.23
CA LEU A 352 4.59 -6.66 -28.02
C LEU A 352 4.95 -6.69 -29.50
N LYS A 353 4.21 -7.50 -30.27
CA LYS A 353 4.28 -7.45 -31.72
C LYS A 353 3.86 -6.06 -32.21
N SER A 354 4.68 -5.43 -33.05
CA SER A 354 4.27 -4.18 -33.70
C SER A 354 3.05 -4.39 -34.59
N THR A 355 2.14 -3.40 -34.60
CA THR A 355 0.97 -3.38 -35.48
C THR A 355 1.32 -2.99 -36.93
N THR A 356 2.52 -2.43 -37.16
CA THR A 356 2.95 -1.86 -38.45
C THR A 356 4.20 -2.52 -39.06
N GLY A 357 4.70 -3.62 -38.47
CA GLY A 357 5.88 -4.33 -38.97
C GLY A 357 6.16 -5.67 -38.28
N ASN A 358 7.33 -6.25 -38.58
CA ASN A 358 7.82 -7.51 -38.00
C ASN A 358 8.82 -7.28 -36.84
N SER A 359 8.81 -6.12 -36.20
CA SER A 359 9.64 -5.80 -35.04
C SER A 359 8.83 -5.77 -33.75
N GLY A 360 9.47 -6.00 -32.61
CA GLY A 360 8.86 -5.78 -31.30
C GLY A 360 8.78 -4.29 -30.97
N GLU A 361 7.72 -3.88 -30.28
CA GLU A 361 7.50 -2.52 -29.79
C GLU A 361 7.32 -2.55 -28.26
N LEU A 362 7.95 -1.63 -27.55
CA LEU A 362 7.73 -1.47 -26.11
C LEU A 362 6.38 -0.81 -25.87
N LYS A 363 5.52 -1.48 -25.12
CA LYS A 363 4.22 -0.98 -24.74
C LYS A 363 4.09 -0.82 -23.24
N TYR A 364 3.56 0.31 -22.80
CA TYR A 364 3.28 0.57 -21.40
C TYR A 364 2.09 -0.26 -20.90
N VAL A 365 2.28 -0.88 -19.74
CA VAL A 365 1.29 -1.73 -19.09
C VAL A 365 1.24 -1.43 -17.59
N MET A 366 0.08 -1.67 -16.99
CA MET A 366 -0.09 -1.75 -15.55
C MET A 366 -0.11 -3.20 -15.12
N VAL A 367 0.75 -3.55 -14.16
CA VAL A 367 0.85 -4.89 -13.58
C VAL A 367 0.32 -4.86 -12.15
N PHE A 368 -0.57 -5.79 -11.80
CA PHE A 368 -1.12 -5.90 -10.45
C PHE A 368 -1.53 -7.33 -10.09
N GLY A 369 -1.48 -7.65 -8.80
CA GLY A 369 -1.99 -8.89 -8.24
C GLY A 369 -3.51 -8.98 -8.34
N GLY A 370 -4.03 -10.21 -8.32
CA GLY A 370 -5.45 -10.49 -8.51
C GLY A 370 -6.32 -9.99 -7.35
N GLY A 371 -5.73 -9.64 -6.21
CA GLY A 371 -6.43 -9.07 -5.08
C GLY A 371 -6.65 -10.04 -3.93
N TYR A 372 -7.29 -9.56 -2.87
CA TYR A 372 -7.61 -10.33 -1.67
C TYR A 372 -8.99 -11.00 -1.78
N ASP A 373 -9.13 -12.22 -1.27
CA ASP A 373 -10.44 -12.85 -1.08
C ASP A 373 -10.90 -12.68 0.38
N PRO A 374 -11.99 -11.93 0.64
CA PRO A 374 -12.50 -11.72 1.99
C PRO A 374 -12.99 -13.02 2.65
N VAL A 375 -13.08 -14.15 1.94
CA VAL A 375 -13.36 -15.46 2.56
C VAL A 375 -12.33 -15.81 3.64
N LYS A 376 -11.09 -15.32 3.53
CA LYS A 376 -10.06 -15.53 4.56
C LYS A 376 -10.41 -14.85 5.87
N ASP A 377 -11.16 -13.75 5.84
CA ASP A 377 -11.59 -13.07 7.07
C ASP A 377 -12.59 -13.92 7.88
N ALA A 378 -13.27 -14.90 7.25
CA ALA A 378 -14.18 -15.82 7.93
C ALA A 378 -13.48 -16.80 8.90
N LEU A 379 -12.15 -16.91 8.82
CA LEU A 379 -11.32 -17.71 9.75
C LEU A 379 -11.35 -17.22 11.19
N ILE A 380 -11.50 -15.92 11.37
CA ILE A 380 -11.45 -15.29 12.70
C ILE A 380 -12.88 -14.93 13.05
N GLY A 381 -13.72 -15.96 13.11
CA GLY A 381 -15.08 -15.89 13.61
C GLY A 381 -15.08 -15.45 15.07
N ASN A 382 -15.26 -14.14 15.26
CA ASN A 382 -15.99 -13.54 16.36
C ASN A 382 -15.65 -14.07 17.75
N ASN A 383 -14.63 -13.53 18.42
CA ASN A 383 -14.74 -13.35 19.88
C ASN A 383 -13.69 -12.42 20.49
N GLY A 384 -12.53 -12.19 19.89
CA GLY A 384 -11.44 -11.51 20.64
C GLY A 384 -11.03 -12.26 21.92
N LEU A 385 -11.51 -13.49 22.11
CA LEU A 385 -11.28 -14.35 23.29
C LEU A 385 -10.30 -15.51 23.01
N GLY A 386 -9.68 -15.57 21.83
CA GLY A 386 -8.63 -16.56 21.53
C GLY A 386 -9.07 -18.02 21.71
N LEU A 387 -10.35 -18.32 21.54
CA LEU A 387 -10.82 -19.71 21.52
C LEU A 387 -10.65 -20.21 20.08
N GLY A 388 -9.48 -20.77 19.80
CA GLY A 388 -9.13 -21.31 18.49
C GLY A 388 -10.07 -22.43 18.08
N ILE A 389 -10.75 -22.25 16.95
CA ILE A 389 -11.60 -23.28 16.33
C ILE A 389 -11.56 -23.09 14.81
N GLY A 390 -10.65 -23.83 14.18
CA GLY A 390 -10.48 -23.94 12.73
C GLY A 390 -9.01 -23.93 12.31
N SER A 391 -8.34 -25.09 12.33
CA SER A 391 -6.93 -25.26 11.91
C SER A 391 -6.68 -25.04 10.41
N ASN A 392 -7.74 -24.85 9.62
CA ASN A 392 -7.69 -24.91 8.16
C ASN A 392 -8.01 -23.57 7.54
N ARG A 393 -7.06 -23.05 6.76
CA ARG A 393 -7.23 -21.89 5.90
C ARG A 393 -8.34 -22.14 4.84
N PRO A 394 -9.38 -21.29 4.71
CA PRO A 394 -10.39 -21.40 3.67
C PRO A 394 -9.70 -21.31 2.31
N ALA A 395 -10.20 -22.10 1.37
CA ALA A 395 -9.75 -22.02 0.01
C ALA A 395 -10.22 -20.70 -0.60
N ASP A 396 -9.31 -19.99 -1.26
CA ASP A 396 -9.67 -18.80 -2.01
C ASP A 396 -10.43 -19.17 -3.28
N THR A 397 -11.41 -18.34 -3.59
CA THR A 397 -12.19 -18.39 -4.83
C THR A 397 -11.90 -17.20 -5.74
N LEU A 398 -11.30 -16.14 -5.18
CA LEU A 398 -10.95 -14.90 -5.85
C LEU A 398 -9.45 -14.61 -5.71
N GLY A 399 -8.95 -13.66 -6.49
CA GLY A 399 -7.69 -12.99 -6.22
C GLY A 399 -6.40 -13.71 -6.61
N HIS A 400 -6.49 -14.93 -7.15
CA HIS A 400 -5.36 -15.82 -7.35
C HIS A 400 -4.77 -15.76 -8.78
N ASP A 401 -4.52 -14.56 -9.30
CA ASP A 401 -3.90 -14.33 -10.63
C ASP A 401 -2.99 -13.09 -10.61
N VAL A 402 -2.20 -12.87 -11.65
CA VAL A 402 -1.48 -11.62 -11.92
C VAL A 402 -1.93 -11.10 -13.26
N TYR A 403 -2.33 -9.83 -13.31
CA TYR A 403 -2.84 -9.19 -14.52
C TYR A 403 -1.87 -8.14 -15.04
N MET A 404 -1.71 -8.09 -16.36
CA MET A 404 -1.09 -7.00 -17.09
C MET A 404 -2.12 -6.40 -18.04
N VAL A 405 -2.47 -5.15 -17.83
CA VAL A 405 -3.38 -4.42 -18.71
C VAL A 405 -2.63 -3.31 -19.43
N ASP A 406 -3.07 -3.00 -20.64
CA ASP A 406 -2.62 -1.82 -21.36
C ASP A 406 -2.87 -0.55 -20.53
N ALA A 407 -1.82 0.26 -20.34
CA ALA A 407 -1.89 1.40 -19.43
C ALA A 407 -2.90 2.48 -19.88
N GLU A 408 -3.17 2.61 -21.17
CA GLU A 408 -4.06 3.65 -21.70
C GLU A 408 -5.50 3.20 -21.90
N THR A 409 -5.71 1.90 -22.12
CA THR A 409 -7.00 1.33 -22.54
C THR A 409 -7.59 0.33 -21.55
N GLY A 410 -6.79 -0.19 -20.60
CA GLY A 410 -7.23 -1.20 -19.62
C GLY A 410 -7.51 -2.57 -20.22
N THR A 411 -7.17 -2.78 -21.49
CA THR A 411 -7.33 -4.07 -22.16
C THR A 411 -6.35 -5.10 -21.62
N LEU A 412 -6.78 -6.35 -21.42
CA LEU A 412 -5.91 -7.41 -20.91
C LEU A 412 -4.81 -7.73 -21.95
N VAL A 413 -3.56 -7.48 -21.58
CA VAL A 413 -2.38 -7.82 -22.38
C VAL A 413 -1.93 -9.24 -22.07
N TRP A 414 -1.81 -9.57 -20.79
CA TRP A 414 -1.31 -10.86 -20.32
C TRP A 414 -1.84 -11.17 -18.91
N SER A 415 -2.04 -12.45 -18.60
CA SER A 415 -2.29 -12.94 -17.24
C SER A 415 -1.76 -14.37 -17.10
N ILE A 416 -1.62 -14.86 -15.86
CA ILE A 416 -1.20 -16.24 -15.62
C ILE A 416 -2.35 -17.22 -15.91
N LYS A 417 -3.58 -16.87 -15.51
CA LYS A 417 -4.75 -17.78 -15.58
C LYS A 417 -5.71 -17.51 -16.73
N HIS A 418 -5.55 -16.41 -17.46
CA HIS A 418 -6.42 -16.00 -18.55
C HIS A 418 -5.62 -15.70 -19.83
N ALA A 419 -6.18 -16.06 -20.98
CA ALA A 419 -5.62 -15.67 -22.26
C ALA A 419 -5.79 -14.16 -22.47
N GLY A 420 -4.67 -13.46 -22.70
CA GLY A 420 -4.64 -12.04 -23.02
C GLY A 420 -4.50 -11.78 -24.52
N SER A 421 -4.37 -10.52 -24.91
CA SER A 421 -4.09 -10.17 -26.32
C SER A 421 -2.71 -10.64 -26.81
N ASN A 422 -1.76 -10.91 -25.91
CA ASN A 422 -0.43 -11.39 -26.27
C ASN A 422 0.09 -12.54 -25.37
N GLY A 423 -0.75 -13.52 -25.06
CA GLY A 423 -0.36 -14.70 -24.27
C GLY A 423 -1.49 -15.70 -24.05
N GLY A 424 -1.13 -16.91 -23.62
CA GLY A 424 -2.07 -17.97 -23.23
C GLY A 424 -2.00 -18.26 -21.73
N VAL A 425 -2.90 -19.12 -21.25
CA VAL A 425 -2.85 -19.61 -19.86
C VAL A 425 -1.53 -20.34 -19.63
N LEU A 426 -0.78 -19.94 -18.61
CA LEU A 426 0.53 -20.51 -18.37
C LEU A 426 0.45 -21.96 -17.87
N SER A 427 1.46 -22.75 -18.23
CA SER A 427 1.67 -24.04 -17.61
C SER A 427 1.89 -23.88 -16.10
N GLY A 428 1.23 -24.71 -15.28
CA GLY A 428 1.30 -24.61 -13.83
C GLY A 428 0.38 -23.58 -13.18
N ALA A 429 -0.40 -22.81 -13.96
CA ALA A 429 -1.36 -21.82 -13.45
C ALA A 429 -2.39 -22.39 -12.44
N SER A 430 -2.66 -23.69 -12.47
CA SER A 430 -3.52 -24.39 -11.50
C SER A 430 -2.93 -24.48 -10.09
N GLN A 431 -1.63 -24.22 -9.93
CA GLN A 431 -0.97 -24.17 -8.63
C GLN A 431 -1.23 -22.85 -7.88
N LEU A 432 -1.64 -21.79 -8.60
CA LEU A 432 -2.10 -20.53 -7.99
C LEU A 432 -3.52 -20.72 -7.48
N LYS A 433 -3.61 -21.02 -6.18
CA LYS A 433 -4.85 -21.27 -5.45
C LYS A 433 -5.18 -20.19 -4.44
N ASP A 434 -4.19 -19.42 -3.99
CA ASP A 434 -4.34 -18.43 -2.94
C ASP A 434 -4.33 -17.00 -3.51
N SER A 435 -5.03 -16.11 -2.83
CA SER A 435 -5.18 -14.71 -3.21
C SER A 435 -3.83 -13.96 -3.18
N ILE A 436 -3.63 -13.05 -4.13
CA ILE A 436 -2.40 -12.27 -4.31
C ILE A 436 -2.73 -10.79 -4.06
N PRO A 437 -2.75 -10.35 -2.78
CA PRO A 437 -3.09 -8.98 -2.42
C PRO A 437 -1.93 -8.00 -2.55
N GLY A 438 -0.68 -8.47 -2.49
CA GLY A 438 0.51 -7.63 -2.51
C GLY A 438 0.88 -7.12 -3.90
N ASP A 439 1.68 -6.05 -3.93
CA ASP A 439 2.22 -5.51 -5.19
C ASP A 439 3.13 -6.53 -5.87
N ILE A 440 3.28 -6.39 -7.19
CA ILE A 440 4.12 -7.25 -8.01
C ILE A 440 5.47 -6.58 -8.22
N ARG A 441 6.54 -7.24 -7.80
CA ARG A 441 7.91 -6.79 -8.04
C ARG A 441 8.30 -7.08 -9.49
N ILE A 442 8.66 -6.04 -10.24
CA ILE A 442 9.00 -6.14 -11.67
C ILE A 442 10.49 -5.85 -11.84
N LEU A 443 11.18 -6.68 -12.62
CA LEU A 443 12.59 -6.50 -12.96
C LEU A 443 12.80 -6.55 -14.48
N ASP A 444 13.60 -5.61 -14.96
CA ASP A 444 14.27 -5.60 -16.26
C ASP A 444 15.71 -6.06 -16.00
N MET A 445 16.04 -7.29 -16.40
CA MET A 445 17.26 -7.97 -15.99
C MET A 445 18.43 -7.72 -16.95
N ASP A 446 18.15 -7.32 -18.19
CA ASP A 446 19.14 -7.01 -19.22
C ASP A 446 19.20 -5.51 -19.59
N ASN A 447 18.44 -4.68 -18.87
CA ASN A 447 18.35 -3.21 -19.03
C ASN A 447 17.92 -2.79 -20.43
N ASN A 448 17.00 -3.55 -21.02
CA ASN A 448 16.51 -3.32 -22.38
C ASN A 448 15.24 -2.47 -22.44
N GLY A 449 14.72 -2.08 -21.28
CA GLY A 449 13.51 -1.29 -21.08
C GLY A 449 12.23 -2.10 -20.96
N SER A 450 12.25 -3.42 -21.17
CA SER A 450 11.13 -4.35 -20.98
C SER A 450 11.24 -5.07 -19.65
N LEU A 451 10.09 -5.39 -19.05
CA LEU A 451 10.06 -6.36 -17.97
C LEU A 451 10.48 -7.74 -18.47
N ASP A 452 11.26 -8.44 -17.65
CA ASP A 452 11.73 -9.81 -17.90
C ASP A 452 11.33 -10.76 -16.78
N ARG A 453 11.14 -10.24 -15.56
CA ARG A 453 10.84 -11.06 -14.39
C ARG A 453 9.87 -10.39 -13.43
N LEU A 454 9.01 -11.22 -12.84
CA LEU A 454 8.10 -10.83 -11.77
C LEU A 454 8.38 -11.66 -10.51
N TYR A 455 8.26 -11.04 -9.34
CA TYR A 455 8.13 -11.74 -8.05
C TYR A 455 6.88 -11.27 -7.32
N PHE A 456 6.20 -12.20 -6.65
CA PHE A 456 5.05 -11.91 -5.82
C PHE A 456 4.85 -13.00 -4.76
N ALA A 457 4.06 -12.72 -3.75
CA ALA A 457 3.69 -13.68 -2.71
C ALA A 457 2.17 -13.74 -2.54
N ASP A 458 1.67 -14.84 -1.98
CA ASP A 458 0.24 -15.08 -1.79
C ASP A 458 -0.15 -15.29 -0.33
N THR A 459 -1.45 -15.23 -0.06
CA THR A 459 -2.04 -15.56 1.27
C THR A 459 -1.90 -17.04 1.63
N GLY A 460 -1.40 -17.85 0.71
CA GLY A 460 -0.99 -19.24 0.89
C GLY A 460 0.35 -19.39 1.61
N GLY A 461 1.11 -18.31 1.77
CA GLY A 461 2.48 -18.36 2.28
C GLY A 461 3.46 -18.88 1.23
N ASN A 462 3.13 -18.77 -0.06
CA ASN A 462 4.04 -19.09 -1.16
C ASN A 462 4.68 -17.81 -1.71
N VAL A 463 5.89 -17.96 -2.25
CA VAL A 463 6.58 -16.94 -3.05
C VAL A 463 6.71 -17.48 -4.47
N TRP A 464 6.42 -16.63 -5.44
CA TRP A 464 6.38 -16.98 -6.84
C TRP A 464 7.34 -16.11 -7.63
N ARG A 465 7.87 -16.71 -8.69
CA ARG A 465 8.66 -16.05 -9.73
C ARG A 465 8.02 -16.35 -11.07
N VAL A 466 7.93 -15.34 -11.94
CA VAL A 466 7.58 -15.52 -13.35
C VAL A 466 8.72 -15.04 -14.19
N ASP A 467 9.27 -15.92 -15.03
CA ASP A 467 10.22 -15.57 -16.07
C ASP A 467 9.46 -15.32 -17.37
N MET A 468 9.58 -14.11 -17.90
CA MET A 468 8.96 -13.71 -19.15
C MET A 468 9.81 -14.18 -20.34
N GLU A 469 9.19 -14.36 -21.50
CA GLU A 469 9.93 -14.70 -22.72
C GLU A 469 10.76 -13.48 -23.16
N ILE A 470 12.08 -13.67 -23.20
CA ILE A 470 13.06 -12.65 -23.58
C ILE A 470 13.56 -12.86 -25.02
N GLU A 471 13.37 -14.06 -25.59
CA GLU A 471 13.78 -14.38 -26.94
C GLU A 471 12.70 -14.03 -27.96
N GLN A 472 13.12 -13.38 -29.05
CA GLN A 472 12.26 -13.06 -30.17
C GLN A 472 11.96 -14.35 -30.95
N GLY A 473 10.68 -14.71 -31.11
CA GLY A 473 10.29 -15.84 -31.95
C GLY A 473 10.62 -15.62 -33.44
N GLU A 474 10.53 -16.68 -34.26
CA GLU A 474 10.93 -16.70 -35.68
C GLU A 474 10.29 -15.58 -36.56
N ASN A 475 9.16 -15.01 -36.13
CA ASN A 475 8.43 -13.95 -36.84
C ASN A 475 8.59 -12.54 -36.22
N GLY A 476 9.55 -12.36 -35.33
CA GLY A 476 9.77 -11.08 -34.67
C GLY A 476 8.89 -10.82 -33.45
N THR A 477 8.10 -11.82 -33.03
CA THR A 477 7.08 -11.74 -31.98
C THR A 477 7.57 -12.36 -30.67
N TYR A 478 7.32 -11.69 -29.55
CA TYR A 478 7.46 -12.26 -28.21
C TYR A 478 6.21 -13.08 -27.87
N ASP A 479 6.41 -14.35 -27.51
CA ASP A 479 5.35 -15.28 -27.16
C ASP A 479 5.31 -15.49 -25.65
N TYR A 480 4.52 -14.68 -24.97
CA TYR A 480 4.39 -14.76 -23.51
C TYR A 480 3.57 -15.96 -23.02
N SER A 481 3.04 -16.82 -23.90
CA SER A 481 2.54 -18.14 -23.49
C SER A 481 3.66 -19.08 -23.04
N LYS A 482 4.91 -18.79 -23.42
CA LYS A 482 6.12 -19.48 -22.99
C LYS A 482 6.69 -18.96 -21.68
N ALA A 483 6.13 -17.87 -21.13
CA ALA A 483 6.50 -17.40 -19.81
C ALA A 483 6.33 -18.54 -18.80
N ARG A 484 7.21 -18.57 -17.79
CA ARG A 484 7.30 -19.71 -16.89
C ARG A 484 7.06 -19.29 -15.45
N LEU A 485 6.06 -19.92 -14.85
CA LEU A 485 5.74 -19.80 -13.44
C LEU A 485 6.58 -20.79 -12.61
N THR A 486 7.30 -20.28 -11.62
CA THR A 486 8.06 -21.07 -10.64
C THR A 486 7.58 -20.76 -9.24
N LYS A 487 7.19 -21.78 -8.47
CA LYS A 487 7.00 -21.64 -7.03
C LYS A 487 8.36 -21.55 -6.35
N LEU A 488 8.82 -20.32 -6.09
CA LEU A 488 10.12 -20.04 -5.48
C LEU A 488 10.20 -20.60 -4.05
N ALA A 489 9.16 -20.38 -3.24
CA ALA A 489 9.12 -20.83 -1.86
C ALA A 489 7.73 -21.26 -1.40
N ALA A 490 7.69 -22.17 -0.43
CA ALA A 490 6.49 -22.63 0.26
C ALA A 490 6.72 -22.54 1.77
N LEU A 491 6.30 -21.43 2.37
CA LEU A 491 6.60 -21.00 3.75
C LEU A 491 5.33 -20.84 4.59
N GLY A 492 4.19 -21.33 4.11
CA GLY A 492 2.89 -21.19 4.77
C GLY A 492 2.46 -22.38 5.63
N GLY A 493 3.39 -23.25 6.05
CA GLY A 493 3.12 -24.42 6.92
C GLY A 493 2.30 -25.58 6.33
N GLY A 494 1.52 -25.35 5.26
CA GLY A 494 0.66 -26.34 4.59
C GLY A 494 -0.70 -26.57 5.26
N ASP A 495 -1.64 -27.23 4.56
CA ASP A 495 -3.08 -27.30 4.92
C ASP A 495 -3.42 -28.00 6.25
N MET A 496 -2.48 -28.74 6.85
CA MET A 496 -2.70 -29.49 8.11
C MET A 496 -1.83 -28.99 9.27
N ASN A 497 -1.09 -27.90 9.08
CA ASN A 497 -0.26 -27.28 10.11
C ASN A 497 -0.97 -26.05 10.67
N PRO A 498 -1.03 -25.85 12.00
CA PRO A 498 -1.52 -24.60 12.59
C PRO A 498 -0.74 -23.34 12.13
N ASP A 499 0.48 -23.52 11.62
CA ASP A 499 1.35 -22.47 11.10
C ASP A 499 0.86 -21.89 9.75
N ASN A 500 -0.19 -21.08 9.80
CA ASN A 500 -0.86 -20.47 8.64
C ASN A 500 -0.27 -19.10 8.25
N ARG A 501 1.06 -18.99 8.15
CA ARG A 501 1.76 -17.77 7.70
C ARG A 501 1.24 -17.26 6.35
N MET A 502 0.89 -15.98 6.29
CA MET A 502 0.37 -15.31 5.08
C MET A 502 1.29 -14.18 4.66
N PHE A 503 1.39 -13.93 3.35
CA PHE A 503 2.08 -12.77 2.80
C PHE A 503 1.08 -11.80 2.18
N PHE A 504 1.22 -10.52 2.51
CA PHE A 504 0.32 -9.44 2.04
C PHE A 504 1.03 -8.37 1.21
N TYR A 505 2.37 -8.41 1.13
CA TYR A 505 3.18 -7.31 0.64
C TYR A 505 4.17 -7.77 -0.42
N GLU A 506 4.63 -6.79 -1.21
CA GLU A 506 5.64 -6.97 -2.25
C GLU A 506 6.91 -7.62 -1.68
N PRO A 507 7.42 -8.71 -2.29
CA PRO A 507 8.76 -9.19 -2.00
C PRO A 507 9.80 -8.16 -2.48
N ASP A 508 10.71 -7.78 -1.59
CA ASP A 508 11.84 -6.93 -1.97
C ASP A 508 12.94 -7.78 -2.58
N VAL A 509 13.40 -7.41 -3.77
CA VAL A 509 14.38 -8.17 -4.54
C VAL A 509 15.58 -7.31 -4.88
N ALA A 510 16.77 -7.77 -4.50
CA ALA A 510 18.03 -7.07 -4.69
C ALA A 510 19.08 -7.96 -5.35
N LEU A 511 19.86 -7.36 -6.25
CA LEU A 511 21.01 -7.98 -6.89
C LEU A 511 22.27 -7.65 -6.10
N ARG A 512 23.10 -8.66 -5.85
CA ARG A 512 24.45 -8.48 -5.31
C ARG A 512 25.44 -9.42 -5.99
N LEU A 513 26.72 -9.06 -5.87
CA LEU A 513 27.83 -9.90 -6.32
C LEU A 513 28.46 -10.56 -5.09
N GLU A 514 28.51 -11.88 -5.07
CA GLU A 514 29.24 -12.64 -4.07
C GLU A 514 30.45 -13.30 -4.73
N LYS A 515 31.65 -12.88 -4.35
CA LYS A 515 32.92 -13.40 -4.92
C LYS A 515 32.95 -13.37 -6.46
N GLY A 516 32.28 -12.37 -7.06
CA GLY A 516 32.17 -12.20 -8.51
C GLY A 516 30.97 -12.90 -9.16
N GLU A 517 30.23 -13.74 -8.43
CA GLU A 517 29.03 -14.41 -8.92
C GLU A 517 27.77 -13.62 -8.56
N PRO A 518 26.85 -13.37 -9.51
CA PRO A 518 25.60 -12.68 -9.22
C PRO A 518 24.66 -13.57 -8.41
N LEU A 519 23.98 -12.98 -7.44
CA LEU A 519 22.86 -13.60 -6.74
C LEU A 519 21.75 -12.60 -6.49
N LEU A 520 20.51 -13.10 -6.49
CA LEU A 520 19.34 -12.31 -6.09
C LEU A 520 18.94 -12.73 -4.67
N THR A 521 18.71 -11.74 -3.82
CA THR A 521 18.05 -11.93 -2.52
C THR A 521 16.58 -11.54 -2.65
N VAL A 522 15.70 -12.30 -2.01
CA VAL A 522 14.26 -12.02 -1.93
C VAL A 522 13.88 -11.91 -0.46
N ALA A 523 13.63 -10.69 0.00
CA ALA A 523 13.30 -10.37 1.39
C ALA A 523 11.80 -10.08 1.55
N LEU A 524 11.17 -10.70 2.54
CA LEU A 524 9.75 -10.52 2.85
C LEU A 524 9.43 -11.02 4.26
N GLY A 525 8.35 -10.52 4.86
CA GLY A 525 7.88 -11.00 6.16
C GLY A 525 6.42 -11.42 6.13
N SER A 526 6.07 -12.39 6.97
CA SER A 526 4.70 -12.87 7.13
C SER A 526 3.92 -12.01 8.13
N GLY A 527 2.60 -11.95 7.94
CA GLY A 527 1.70 -11.27 8.87
C GLY A 527 0.26 -11.23 8.39
N TYR A 528 -0.69 -11.44 9.29
CA TYR A 528 -2.11 -11.40 8.95
C TYR A 528 -2.66 -9.96 8.96
N ARG A 529 -2.62 -9.28 7.81
CA ARG A 529 -2.90 -7.84 7.70
C ARG A 529 -4.33 -7.40 8.01
N THR A 530 -5.33 -8.24 7.73
CA THR A 530 -6.73 -7.92 8.07
C THR A 530 -7.04 -8.10 9.55
N HIS A 531 -6.21 -8.86 10.26
CA HIS A 531 -6.34 -9.16 11.68
C HIS A 531 -4.99 -8.98 12.40
N PRO A 532 -4.46 -7.74 12.46
CA PRO A 532 -3.12 -7.48 13.00
C PRO A 532 -2.99 -7.86 14.49
N LEU A 533 -4.10 -7.95 15.23
CA LEU A 533 -4.14 -8.35 16.64
C LEU A 533 -4.17 -9.88 16.86
N SER A 534 -4.24 -10.69 15.80
CA SER A 534 -4.20 -12.16 15.92
C SER A 534 -2.82 -12.63 16.38
N ALA A 535 -2.84 -13.55 17.35
CA ALA A 535 -1.67 -14.20 17.93
C ALA A 535 -1.60 -15.69 17.55
N ASP A 536 -2.39 -16.14 16.58
CA ASP A 536 -2.58 -17.56 16.27
C ASP A 536 -1.44 -18.14 15.42
N THR A 537 -0.55 -17.29 14.92
CA THR A 537 0.55 -17.67 14.04
C THR A 537 1.84 -17.00 14.52
N GLU A 538 2.92 -17.78 14.53
CA GLU A 538 4.28 -17.28 14.76
C GLU A 538 4.84 -16.76 13.43
N ASP A 539 4.66 -15.46 13.22
CA ASP A 539 5.15 -14.78 12.03
C ASP A 539 6.69 -14.67 12.03
N ARG A 540 7.27 -14.51 10.84
CA ARG A 540 8.73 -14.45 10.64
C ARG A 540 9.11 -13.50 9.51
N PHE A 541 10.35 -13.04 9.54
CA PHE A 541 11.00 -12.39 8.41
C PHE A 541 11.90 -13.38 7.67
N TYR A 542 12.00 -13.27 6.34
CA TYR A 542 12.79 -14.16 5.49
C TYR A 542 13.70 -13.36 4.56
N VAL A 543 14.88 -13.89 4.30
CA VAL A 543 15.73 -13.54 3.16
C VAL A 543 16.05 -14.83 2.42
N LEU A 544 15.55 -14.94 1.20
CA LEU A 544 15.70 -16.12 0.34
C LEU A 544 16.74 -15.84 -0.74
N ARG A 545 17.44 -16.89 -1.18
CA ARG A 545 18.38 -16.84 -2.30
C ARG A 545 17.72 -17.35 -3.56
N ASP A 546 17.75 -16.54 -4.60
CA ASP A 546 17.52 -16.97 -5.97
C ASP A 546 18.86 -17.01 -6.73
N LYS A 547 19.30 -18.22 -7.07
CA LYS A 547 20.58 -18.46 -7.74
C LYS A 547 20.52 -18.26 -9.27
N TYR A 548 19.33 -18.27 -9.88
CA TYR A 548 19.21 -18.12 -11.33
C TYR A 548 18.93 -16.67 -11.69
N VAL A 549 19.99 -15.86 -11.68
CA VAL A 549 19.90 -14.42 -11.93
C VAL A 549 19.54 -14.14 -13.38
N TYR A 550 20.42 -14.47 -14.33
CA TYR A 550 20.24 -14.15 -15.76
C TYR A 550 19.63 -15.29 -16.59
N THR A 551 19.24 -16.39 -15.94
CA THR A 551 18.62 -17.53 -16.62
C THR A 551 17.32 -17.88 -15.96
N ALA A 552 16.47 -18.55 -16.72
CA ALA A 552 15.23 -19.08 -16.25
C ALA A 552 15.52 -20.37 -15.43
N ALA A 553 15.19 -20.41 -14.12
CA ALA A 553 15.11 -21.60 -13.25
C ALA A 553 14.61 -22.93 -13.93
N PRO A 554 15.41 -23.98 -14.08
CA PRO A 554 15.01 -25.21 -14.80
C PRO A 554 13.74 -25.88 -14.25
N ALA A 555 12.94 -26.50 -15.12
CA ALA A 555 11.67 -27.11 -14.75
C ALA A 555 11.82 -28.37 -13.87
N ASP A 556 12.97 -29.02 -13.93
CA ASP A 556 13.33 -30.24 -13.18
C ASP A 556 14.23 -29.95 -11.97
N ASP A 557 14.42 -28.68 -11.61
CA ASP A 557 15.36 -28.31 -10.55
C ASP A 557 14.82 -28.61 -9.15
N SER A 558 15.54 -29.45 -8.40
CA SER A 558 15.27 -29.75 -6.98
C SER A 558 15.55 -28.57 -6.04
N TYR A 559 16.05 -27.45 -6.56
CA TYR A 559 16.27 -26.24 -5.78
C TYR A 559 14.96 -25.61 -5.28
N TYR A 560 13.87 -25.73 -6.04
CA TYR A 560 12.57 -25.15 -5.68
C TYR A 560 11.51 -26.23 -5.38
N PRO A 561 10.53 -25.94 -4.50
CA PRO A 561 10.39 -24.73 -3.69
C PRO A 561 11.37 -24.71 -2.51
N ILE A 562 11.76 -23.50 -2.08
CA ILE A 562 12.45 -23.29 -0.80
C ILE A 562 11.45 -23.49 0.34
N THR A 563 11.78 -24.36 1.28
CA THR A 563 10.99 -24.67 2.49
C THR A 563 11.77 -24.28 3.74
N ASP A 564 11.12 -24.23 4.91
CA ASP A 564 11.79 -23.87 6.17
C ASP A 564 13.05 -24.71 6.47
N SER A 565 13.04 -26.00 6.11
CA SER A 565 14.21 -26.89 6.28
C SER A 565 15.45 -26.45 5.48
N ALA A 566 15.24 -25.72 4.39
CA ALA A 566 16.30 -25.17 3.54
C ALA A 566 16.76 -23.78 3.99
N LEU A 567 16.28 -23.28 5.12
CA LEU A 567 16.67 -21.99 5.71
C LEU A 567 17.42 -22.20 7.03
N VAL A 568 18.28 -21.25 7.37
CA VAL A 568 18.95 -21.20 8.68
C VAL A 568 18.30 -20.11 9.53
N GLU A 569 18.20 -20.34 10.83
CA GLU A 569 17.70 -19.34 11.76
C GLU A 569 18.75 -18.24 11.98
N ARG A 570 18.30 -16.98 12.06
CA ARG A 570 19.18 -15.82 12.27
C ARG A 570 20.10 -16.01 13.47
N ASP A 571 19.56 -16.37 14.63
CA ASP A 571 20.34 -16.43 15.87
C ASP A 571 21.43 -17.51 15.79
N GLN A 572 21.15 -18.62 15.11
CA GLN A 572 22.16 -19.64 14.81
C GLN A 572 23.30 -19.07 13.93
N MET A 573 22.99 -18.24 12.93
CA MET A 573 24.03 -17.61 12.11
C MET A 573 24.93 -16.67 12.92
N LEU A 574 24.34 -15.91 13.85
CA LEU A 574 25.09 -15.00 14.73
C LEU A 574 25.99 -15.77 15.71
N GLU A 575 25.50 -16.88 16.28
CA GLU A 575 26.27 -17.76 17.16
C GLU A 575 27.45 -18.44 16.42
N ASP A 576 27.22 -18.89 15.19
CA ASP A 576 28.23 -19.56 14.37
C ASP A 576 29.21 -18.58 13.69
N GLU A 577 28.95 -17.27 13.77
CA GLU A 577 29.68 -16.20 13.05
C GLU A 577 29.76 -16.45 11.54
N LYS A 578 28.65 -16.91 10.93
CA LYS A 578 28.56 -17.27 9.50
C LYS A 578 27.45 -16.52 8.79
N ASN A 579 27.62 -16.29 7.49
CA ASN A 579 26.51 -15.93 6.62
C ASN A 579 25.77 -17.17 6.08
N PHE A 580 24.56 -16.97 5.55
CA PHE A 580 23.73 -18.09 5.08
C PHE A 580 24.32 -18.88 3.90
N LEU A 581 25.28 -18.32 3.14
CA LEU A 581 25.93 -19.02 2.02
C LEU A 581 27.02 -20.01 2.48
N GLU A 582 27.50 -19.91 3.72
CA GLU A 582 28.50 -20.81 4.29
C GLU A 582 27.92 -22.14 4.76
N TYR A 583 26.60 -22.28 4.70
CA TYR A 583 25.89 -23.53 4.97
C TYR A 583 25.58 -24.24 3.65
N GLU A 584 26.14 -25.44 3.44
CA GLU A 584 26.10 -26.16 2.15
C GLU A 584 24.68 -26.35 1.56
N ASP A 585 23.68 -26.56 2.41
CA ASP A 585 22.30 -26.87 2.00
C ASP A 585 21.30 -25.72 2.21
N LYS A 586 21.77 -24.54 2.63
CA LYS A 586 20.88 -23.43 2.96
C LYS A 586 20.72 -22.47 1.79
N LYS A 587 19.48 -22.02 1.62
CA LYS A 587 19.01 -21.21 0.50
C LYS A 587 18.53 -19.84 0.98
N GLY A 588 18.99 -19.40 2.15
CA GLY A 588 18.54 -18.18 2.81
C GLY A 588 18.44 -18.36 4.32
N TRP A 589 17.88 -17.36 4.99
CA TRP A 589 17.66 -17.35 6.43
C TRP A 589 16.29 -16.79 6.81
N TYR A 590 15.90 -17.02 8.06
CA TYR A 590 14.70 -16.41 8.64
C TYR A 590 14.96 -15.90 10.06
N TYR A 591 14.23 -14.85 10.44
CA TYR A 591 14.17 -14.35 11.82
C TYR A 591 12.78 -14.68 12.39
N PRO A 592 12.69 -15.67 13.31
CA PRO A 592 11.44 -15.94 14.01
C PRO A 592 11.17 -14.88 15.07
N PHE A 593 9.94 -14.41 15.18
CA PHE A 593 9.56 -13.45 16.22
C PHE A 593 9.11 -14.11 17.52
N THR A 594 9.58 -15.32 17.82
CA THR A 594 9.17 -16.12 19.00
C THR A 594 9.47 -15.42 20.33
N ALA A 595 10.47 -14.53 20.35
CA ALA A 595 10.81 -13.72 21.53
C ALA A 595 9.79 -12.61 21.82
N ARG A 596 8.89 -12.26 20.89
CA ARG A 596 7.95 -11.12 21.02
C ARG A 596 6.53 -11.54 20.70
N TYR A 597 5.60 -11.15 21.56
CA TYR A 597 4.22 -11.65 21.47
C TYR A 597 3.47 -11.10 20.24
N ALA A 598 3.03 -12.03 19.38
CA ALA A 598 2.26 -11.76 18.17
C ALA A 598 2.91 -10.72 17.25
N GLU A 599 4.24 -10.68 17.21
CA GLU A 599 4.98 -9.79 16.32
C GLU A 599 4.94 -10.29 14.88
N LYS A 600 4.71 -9.37 13.93
CA LYS A 600 4.48 -9.69 12.51
C LYS A 600 4.88 -8.54 11.59
N VAL A 601 5.18 -8.85 10.33
CA VAL A 601 5.56 -7.85 9.32
C VAL A 601 4.34 -7.44 8.52
N LEU A 602 4.01 -6.15 8.56
CA LEU A 602 2.81 -5.59 7.93
C LEU A 602 3.13 -4.46 6.95
N ALA A 603 4.30 -4.51 6.32
CA ALA A 603 4.72 -3.62 5.24
C ALA A 603 5.79 -4.31 4.37
N PRO A 604 6.05 -3.83 3.14
CA PRO A 604 7.21 -4.25 2.36
C PRO A 604 8.53 -3.95 3.08
N ALA A 605 9.54 -4.79 2.82
CA ALA A 605 10.92 -4.54 3.24
C ALA A 605 11.65 -3.64 2.23
N LEU A 606 12.82 -3.15 2.62
CA LEU A 606 13.72 -2.38 1.78
C LEU A 606 15.13 -2.95 1.92
N THR A 607 15.71 -3.42 0.82
CA THR A 607 17.14 -3.72 0.75
C THR A 607 17.89 -2.53 0.18
N PHE A 608 18.88 -2.04 0.92
CA PHE A 608 19.73 -0.93 0.50
C PHE A 608 21.14 -1.06 1.07
N LEU A 609 22.15 -1.05 0.20
CA LEU A 609 23.58 -1.16 0.58
C LEU A 609 23.86 -2.34 1.53
N ASP A 610 23.47 -3.55 1.10
CA ASP A 610 23.57 -4.81 1.88
C ASP A 610 22.82 -4.83 3.22
N LYS A 611 21.98 -3.83 3.49
CA LYS A 611 21.08 -3.82 4.66
C LYS A 611 19.69 -4.22 4.23
N VAL A 612 19.02 -5.02 5.04
CA VAL A 612 17.59 -5.26 4.95
C VAL A 612 16.87 -4.50 6.08
N ILE A 613 15.91 -3.66 5.69
CA ILE A 613 15.23 -2.71 6.55
C ILE A 613 13.74 -3.01 6.49
N PHE A 614 13.11 -3.23 7.64
CA PHE A 614 11.68 -3.57 7.69
C PHE A 614 11.06 -3.13 9.01
N THR A 615 9.73 -3.14 9.04
CA THR A 615 8.95 -2.81 10.23
C THR A 615 8.10 -3.98 10.68
N THR A 616 7.88 -4.07 11.99
CA THR A 616 6.96 -5.03 12.59
C THR A 616 5.88 -4.34 13.39
N PHE A 617 4.82 -5.07 13.67
CA PHE A 617 3.76 -4.73 14.60
C PHE A 617 3.65 -5.85 15.63
N SER A 618 3.55 -5.53 16.92
CA SER A 618 3.33 -6.52 17.98
C SER A 618 2.28 -6.08 18.99
N ARG A 619 1.61 -7.06 19.60
CA ARG A 619 0.57 -6.84 20.61
C ARG A 619 1.17 -6.67 22.01
N THR A 620 2.04 -5.67 22.15
CA THR A 620 2.72 -5.35 23.41
C THR A 620 2.66 -3.85 23.70
N ASP A 621 2.82 -3.47 24.97
CA ASP A 621 3.12 -2.10 25.34
C ASP A 621 4.58 -1.71 25.01
N GLU A 622 4.95 -0.46 25.30
CA GLU A 622 6.29 0.10 25.10
C GLU A 622 7.40 -0.61 25.90
N ASN A 623 7.02 -1.27 27.00
CA ASN A 623 7.92 -2.04 27.86
C ASN A 623 8.00 -3.52 27.45
N GLY A 624 7.30 -3.92 26.37
CA GLY A 624 7.25 -5.29 25.89
C GLY A 624 6.26 -6.20 26.64
N ASN A 625 5.45 -5.66 27.55
CA ASN A 625 4.42 -6.45 28.23
C ASN A 625 3.29 -6.76 27.26
N GLN A 626 2.78 -7.99 27.32
CA GLN A 626 1.66 -8.42 26.48
C GLN A 626 0.41 -7.60 26.77
N SER A 627 -0.26 -7.14 25.70
CA SER A 627 -1.52 -6.44 25.85
C SER A 627 -2.66 -7.41 26.09
N LEU A 628 -3.06 -7.56 27.35
CA LEU A 628 -4.28 -8.28 27.74
C LEU A 628 -5.47 -7.36 27.44
N VAL A 629 -6.25 -7.68 26.40
CA VAL A 629 -7.39 -6.88 25.98
C VAL A 629 -8.55 -7.19 26.93
N ASP A 630 -8.69 -6.38 27.99
CA ASP A 630 -9.92 -6.37 28.78
C ASP A 630 -11.07 -5.74 27.97
N ALA A 631 -12.32 -6.16 28.23
CA ALA A 631 -13.51 -5.80 27.45
C ALA A 631 -13.82 -4.29 27.34
N CYS A 632 -13.05 -3.42 28.00
CA CYS A 632 -13.21 -1.97 28.03
C CYS A 632 -11.88 -1.19 27.88
N GLN A 633 -10.77 -1.84 27.49
CA GLN A 633 -9.50 -1.16 27.24
C GLN A 633 -9.01 -1.47 25.82
N PRO A 634 -8.60 -0.45 25.03
CA PRO A 634 -8.02 -0.70 23.72
C PRO A 634 -6.72 -1.49 23.87
N ALA A 635 -6.47 -2.42 22.95
CA ALA A 635 -5.20 -3.13 22.88
C ALA A 635 -4.06 -2.12 22.67
N THR A 636 -3.09 -2.11 23.55
CA THR A 636 -1.80 -1.47 23.31
C THR A 636 -1.00 -2.29 22.31
N ASN A 637 -0.40 -1.60 21.35
CA ASN A 637 0.50 -2.20 20.39
C ASN A 637 1.68 -1.26 20.11
N ILE A 638 2.77 -1.88 19.70
CA ILE A 638 4.01 -1.19 19.35
C ILE A 638 4.44 -1.65 17.97
N SER A 639 4.97 -0.72 17.20
CA SER A 639 5.63 -1.00 15.94
C SER A 639 7.12 -0.79 16.11
N ARG A 640 7.91 -1.70 15.57
CA ARG A 640 9.38 -1.65 15.62
C ARG A 640 9.95 -1.51 14.22
N ALA A 641 11.17 -1.00 14.15
CA ALA A 641 11.95 -0.92 12.93
C ALA A 641 13.29 -1.61 13.12
N TYR A 642 13.71 -2.38 12.11
CA TYR A 642 14.92 -3.20 12.10
C TYR A 642 15.83 -2.72 10.98
N VAL A 643 17.15 -2.77 11.23
CA VAL A 643 18.18 -2.55 10.22
C VAL A 643 19.24 -3.64 10.39
N LEU A 644 19.17 -4.66 9.54
CA LEU A 644 20.01 -5.85 9.66
C LEU A 644 20.87 -6.03 8.40
N ASP A 645 22.01 -6.67 8.54
CA ASP A 645 22.83 -7.11 7.41
C ASP A 645 22.09 -8.22 6.64
N ILE A 646 22.04 -8.13 5.31
CA ILE A 646 21.25 -9.05 4.49
C ILE A 646 21.80 -10.49 4.48
N MET A 647 23.07 -10.68 4.83
CA MET A 647 23.77 -11.96 4.76
C MET A 647 23.81 -12.71 6.07
N THR A 648 23.95 -11.98 7.17
CA THR A 648 24.17 -12.51 8.51
C THR A 648 22.98 -12.24 9.43
N GLY A 649 22.12 -11.28 9.08
CA GLY A 649 21.03 -10.81 9.93
C GLY A 649 21.51 -10.06 11.18
N ALA A 650 22.79 -9.67 11.25
CA ALA A 650 23.35 -8.92 12.37
C ALA A 650 22.87 -7.46 12.36
N PRO A 651 22.68 -6.82 13.52
CA PRO A 651 22.38 -5.39 13.59
C PRO A 651 23.55 -4.56 13.05
N VAL A 652 23.25 -3.49 12.31
CA VAL A 652 24.28 -2.68 11.63
C VAL A 652 24.42 -1.25 12.14
N ALA A 653 23.44 -0.73 12.90
CA ALA A 653 23.41 0.66 13.34
C ALA A 653 22.97 0.81 14.80
N ASN A 654 23.44 1.86 15.47
CA ASN A 654 22.92 2.33 16.75
C ASN A 654 21.61 3.09 16.47
N LEU A 655 20.47 2.44 16.67
CA LEU A 655 19.16 2.95 16.28
C LEU A 655 18.56 3.87 17.35
N ASP A 656 18.89 3.66 18.62
CA ASP A 656 18.38 4.49 19.73
C ASP A 656 19.25 5.73 20.01
N ARG A 657 20.45 5.77 19.44
CA ARG A 657 21.46 6.84 19.58
C ARG A 657 21.89 7.07 21.01
N ASP A 658 21.96 6.00 21.81
CA ASP A 658 22.52 6.09 23.14
C ASP A 658 24.06 6.22 23.11
N ASP A 659 24.63 6.55 24.28
CA ASP A 659 26.08 6.77 24.43
C ASP A 659 26.90 5.46 24.34
N ASN A 660 26.28 4.28 24.26
CA ASN A 660 26.96 3.00 24.38
C ASN A 660 27.56 2.49 23.04
N GLU A 661 27.30 3.20 21.93
CA GLU A 661 27.71 2.90 20.54
C GLU A 661 27.36 1.47 20.05
N SER A 662 26.57 0.71 20.80
CA SER A 662 26.14 -0.62 20.41
C SER A 662 25.14 -0.56 19.26
N LYS A 663 25.09 -1.64 18.49
CA LYS A 663 24.17 -1.78 17.36
C LYS A 663 22.91 -2.48 17.84
N ASP A 664 21.76 -1.95 17.47
CA ASP A 664 20.47 -2.43 17.93
C ASP A 664 19.81 -3.34 16.90
N ASP A 665 19.22 -4.44 17.36
CA ASP A 665 18.33 -5.25 16.52
C ASP A 665 17.15 -4.43 16.00
N PHE A 666 16.59 -3.56 16.86
CA PHE A 666 15.43 -2.75 16.54
C PHE A 666 15.31 -1.51 17.44
N VAL A 667 14.50 -0.55 17.01
CA VAL A 667 13.99 0.55 17.82
C VAL A 667 12.46 0.56 17.81
N ASN A 668 11.84 1.01 18.91
CA ASN A 668 10.40 1.30 18.91
C ASN A 668 10.14 2.51 18.00
N ALA A 669 9.42 2.29 16.91
CA ALA A 669 9.22 3.27 15.83
C ALA A 669 7.78 3.78 15.72
N GLY A 670 6.87 3.27 16.55
CA GLY A 670 5.50 3.75 16.59
C GLY A 670 4.70 3.07 17.70
N SER A 671 3.64 3.74 18.16
CA SER A 671 2.72 3.22 19.18
C SER A 671 1.28 3.38 18.71
N ASN A 672 0.49 2.31 18.81
CA ASN A 672 -0.90 2.27 18.34
C ASN A 672 -1.06 2.61 16.84
N GLU A 673 -0.04 2.31 16.03
CA GLU A 673 -0.02 2.58 14.60
C GLU A 673 0.62 1.44 13.82
N LEU A 674 0.15 1.22 12.59
CA LEU A 674 0.79 0.34 11.61
C LEU A 674 1.77 1.16 10.80
N LEU A 675 3.06 0.82 10.90
CA LEU A 675 4.09 1.47 10.09
C LEU A 675 4.10 0.93 8.67
N ASP A 676 4.61 1.75 7.78
CA ASP A 676 4.75 1.46 6.35
C ASP A 676 6.19 1.07 6.00
N MET A 677 6.43 0.82 4.72
CA MET A 677 7.76 0.55 4.16
C MET A 677 8.73 1.69 4.52
N PRO A 678 9.95 1.38 4.98
CA PRO A 678 11.01 2.37 5.12
C PRO A 678 11.22 3.17 3.83
N GLN A 679 11.37 4.48 3.95
CA GLN A 679 11.53 5.39 2.82
C GLN A 679 12.99 5.86 2.72
N VAL A 680 13.54 5.75 1.51
CA VAL A 680 14.86 6.30 1.16
C VAL A 680 14.68 7.76 0.79
N ILE A 681 15.42 8.64 1.46
CA ILE A 681 15.43 10.08 1.19
C ILE A 681 16.86 10.46 0.80
N PHE A 682 17.00 10.99 -0.41
CA PHE A 682 18.27 11.51 -0.90
C PHE A 682 18.52 12.89 -0.30
N GLY A 683 19.65 13.05 0.39
CA GLY A 683 20.10 14.34 0.89
C GLY A 683 20.47 15.29 -0.25
N ALA A 684 20.37 16.59 0.02
CA ALA A 684 20.92 17.59 -0.89
C ALA A 684 22.46 17.41 -0.97
N PRO A 685 23.06 17.59 -2.16
CA PRO A 685 24.51 17.64 -2.31
C PRO A 685 25.14 18.71 -1.42
N LYS A 686 26.20 18.36 -0.67
CA LYS A 686 26.93 19.31 0.18
C LYS A 686 28.44 19.09 0.12
N ALA A 687 29.19 20.16 0.36
CA ALA A 687 30.63 20.10 0.64
C ALA A 687 30.90 19.62 2.08
N GLU A 688 32.14 19.20 2.38
CA GLU A 688 32.56 18.71 3.71
C GLU A 688 32.26 19.69 4.86
N ASP A 689 32.27 20.99 4.57
CA ASP A 689 31.95 22.05 5.54
C ASP A 689 30.44 22.35 5.66
N GLY A 690 29.59 21.61 4.93
CA GLY A 690 28.14 21.79 4.88
C GLY A 690 27.67 22.92 3.95
N GLY A 691 28.60 23.58 3.25
CA GLY A 691 28.34 24.63 2.28
C GLY A 691 27.91 24.14 0.89
N GLU A 692 27.86 25.07 -0.06
CA GLU A 692 27.62 24.74 -1.46
C GLU A 692 28.79 23.93 -2.04
N CYS A 693 28.41 22.86 -2.71
CA CYS A 693 29.24 21.95 -3.44
C CYS A 693 30.13 22.61 -4.52
N THR A 694 31.41 22.23 -4.61
CA THR A 694 32.30 22.53 -5.74
C THR A 694 32.78 21.25 -6.44
N ALA A 695 33.46 21.41 -7.59
CA ALA A 695 33.92 20.27 -8.38
C ALA A 695 34.99 19.46 -7.61
N GLY A 696 34.56 18.35 -7.00
CA GLY A 696 35.44 17.37 -6.36
C GLY A 696 35.29 17.23 -4.85
N ASP A 697 34.46 18.05 -4.19
CA ASP A 697 34.20 17.99 -2.73
C ASP A 697 32.77 17.58 -2.36
N CYS A 698 31.91 17.34 -3.36
CA CYS A 698 30.53 16.95 -3.13
C CYS A 698 30.38 15.54 -2.58
N TYR A 699 29.54 15.42 -1.55
CA TYR A 699 28.94 14.15 -1.19
C TYR A 699 27.41 14.22 -1.05
N GLN A 700 26.77 13.05 -1.19
CA GLN A 700 25.33 12.86 -1.00
C GLN A 700 25.11 11.70 -0.07
N THR A 701 24.60 12.04 1.10
CA THR A 701 24.13 11.06 2.04
C THR A 701 22.70 10.67 1.72
N VAL A 702 22.36 9.43 2.05
CA VAL A 702 20.99 8.97 2.10
C VAL A 702 20.54 8.90 3.54
N THR A 703 19.28 9.25 3.75
CA THR A 703 18.59 9.06 5.02
C THR A 703 17.49 8.03 4.83
N VAL A 704 17.39 7.02 5.70
CA VAL A 704 16.25 6.09 5.71
C VAL A 704 15.32 6.43 6.86
N ARG A 705 14.04 6.63 6.55
CA ARG A 705 13.01 7.01 7.53
C ARG A 705 11.85 6.04 7.57
N VAL A 706 11.17 6.01 8.71
CA VAL A 706 9.95 5.25 8.92
C VAL A 706 8.96 6.07 9.74
N GLY A 707 7.67 5.94 9.39
CA GLY A 707 6.59 6.60 10.11
C GLY A 707 6.82 8.10 10.37
N LYS A 708 6.55 8.50 11.62
CA LYS A 708 6.70 9.87 12.10
C LYS A 708 7.94 10.02 13.00
N ASN A 709 8.89 9.08 12.94
CA ASN A 709 10.08 9.12 13.78
C ASN A 709 10.86 10.41 13.58
N ASP A 710 11.19 11.05 14.70
CA ASP A 710 11.98 12.28 14.73
C ASP A 710 13.37 12.00 14.12
N LEU A 711 14.03 10.94 14.60
CA LEU A 711 15.33 10.50 14.12
C LEU A 711 15.18 9.51 12.95
N PRO A 712 15.99 9.67 11.88
CA PRO A 712 16.19 8.63 10.87
C PRO A 712 16.64 7.30 11.46
N LEU A 713 16.20 6.20 10.84
CA LEU A 713 16.75 4.87 11.09
C LEU A 713 18.20 4.77 10.65
N LEU A 714 18.52 5.38 9.51
CA LEU A 714 19.89 5.50 9.00
C LEU A 714 20.16 6.93 8.58
N ASP A 715 21.24 7.49 9.08
CA ASP A 715 21.86 8.72 8.61
C ASP A 715 23.38 8.67 8.87
N SER A 716 24.10 9.75 8.55
CA SER A 716 25.54 9.86 8.77
C SER A 716 25.96 9.91 10.25
N ASN A 717 25.04 9.98 11.21
CA ASN A 717 25.35 10.07 12.63
C ASN A 717 25.31 8.71 13.33
N ASN A 718 24.60 7.72 12.77
CA ASN A 718 24.48 6.38 13.34
C ASN A 718 25.01 5.26 12.44
N THR A 719 25.73 5.65 11.39
CA THR A 719 26.43 4.78 10.46
C THR A 719 27.82 5.36 10.16
N THR A 720 28.74 4.59 9.58
CA THR A 720 30.11 5.05 9.29
C THR A 720 30.14 5.77 7.93
N PRO A 721 30.34 7.10 7.88
CA PRO A 721 30.22 7.85 6.62
C PRO A 721 31.42 7.67 5.67
N ASP A 722 32.59 7.32 6.20
CA ASP A 722 33.87 7.34 5.50
C ASP A 722 34.20 6.03 4.73
N GLY A 723 33.39 4.99 4.90
CA GLY A 723 33.59 3.69 4.28
C GLY A 723 34.86 2.97 4.75
N SER A 724 35.29 3.19 6.00
CA SER A 724 36.30 2.36 6.66
C SER A 724 35.76 0.95 7.02
N GLY A 725 34.44 0.80 7.06
CA GLY A 725 33.70 -0.48 7.18
C GLY A 725 33.22 -1.05 5.83
N GLY A 726 32.50 -2.18 5.86
CA GLY A 726 31.87 -2.80 4.68
C GLY A 726 30.63 -2.04 4.18
N TYR A 727 30.10 -2.41 3.00
CA TYR A 727 28.87 -1.78 2.44
C TYR A 727 27.70 -1.76 3.43
N GLY A 728 27.60 -2.77 4.30
CA GLY A 728 26.63 -2.88 5.37
C GLY A 728 26.62 -1.73 6.39
N GLU A 729 27.63 -0.86 6.43
CA GLU A 729 27.69 0.31 7.34
C GLU A 729 27.69 1.66 6.61
N MET A 730 27.68 1.67 5.26
CA MET A 730 27.73 2.91 4.47
C MET A 730 26.35 3.55 4.28
N VAL A 731 26.32 4.88 4.20
CA VAL A 731 25.17 5.71 3.75
C VAL A 731 25.56 6.80 2.73
N ASP A 732 26.86 6.93 2.42
CA ASP A 732 27.37 7.84 1.40
C ASP A 732 27.35 7.18 0.01
N LEU A 733 26.63 7.81 -0.92
CA LEU A 733 26.49 7.34 -2.30
C LEU A 733 27.54 7.90 -3.26
N THR A 734 28.42 8.80 -2.81
CA THR A 734 29.39 9.50 -3.66
C THR A 734 30.34 8.55 -4.40
N ARG A 735 30.60 7.37 -3.82
CA ARG A 735 31.39 6.30 -4.43
C ARG A 735 30.63 5.44 -5.43
N LEU A 736 29.30 5.50 -5.42
CA LEU A 736 28.40 4.63 -6.19
C LEU A 736 27.70 5.37 -7.33
N LEU A 737 27.44 6.66 -7.17
CA LEU A 737 26.81 7.50 -8.19
C LEU A 737 27.87 8.21 -9.05
N PRO A 738 27.72 8.21 -10.40
CA PRO A 738 28.54 9.03 -11.28
C PRO A 738 28.51 10.51 -10.88
N ARG A 739 29.65 11.21 -10.94
CA ARG A 739 29.77 12.65 -10.62
C ARG A 739 29.02 13.59 -11.58
N ILE A 740 28.15 13.07 -12.44
CA ILE A 740 27.44 13.82 -13.50
C ILE A 740 26.02 14.21 -13.05
N PHE A 741 25.52 13.65 -11.93
CA PHE A 741 24.16 13.87 -11.42
C PHE A 741 23.99 15.15 -10.57
N TRP A 742 25.06 15.93 -10.36
CA TRP A 742 25.06 17.11 -9.50
C TRP A 742 24.78 18.38 -10.33
N LYS A 743 23.54 18.60 -10.76
CA LYS A 743 23.14 19.88 -11.35
C LYS A 743 22.45 20.73 -10.28
N ASN A 744 23.04 21.87 -9.95
CA ASN A 744 22.48 22.85 -9.04
C ASN A 744 21.65 23.85 -9.86
N ASP A 745 20.34 23.93 -9.63
CA ASP A 745 19.45 24.86 -10.36
C ASP A 745 19.57 26.32 -9.87
N ASN A 746 20.42 26.58 -8.85
CA ASN A 746 20.63 27.93 -8.32
C ASN A 746 21.69 28.76 -9.06
N THR A 747 22.37 28.23 -10.07
CA THR A 747 23.31 29.00 -10.88
C THR A 747 22.70 29.38 -12.23
N ALA A 748 22.11 30.58 -12.27
CA ALA A 748 21.95 31.31 -13.52
C ALA A 748 23.34 31.70 -14.04
N GLU A 749 24.04 30.78 -14.70
CA GLU A 749 25.29 31.10 -15.41
C GLU A 749 25.20 30.64 -16.87
N GLU A 750 25.47 31.62 -17.74
CA GLU A 750 25.29 31.60 -19.18
C GLU A 750 26.02 30.42 -19.83
N ALA A 751 25.27 29.56 -20.54
CA ALA A 751 25.82 28.58 -21.45
C ALA A 751 26.39 29.27 -22.70
N THR A 752 27.58 29.86 -22.61
CA THR A 752 28.40 30.14 -23.80
C THR A 752 29.21 28.90 -24.16
N THR A 753 28.71 28.20 -25.19
CA THR A 753 29.42 27.35 -26.15
C THR A 753 30.94 27.17 -25.97
N THR A 754 31.39 25.94 -25.73
CA THR A 754 32.40 25.28 -26.59
C THR A 754 32.48 23.79 -26.27
N THR A 755 32.00 22.98 -27.22
CA THR A 755 32.15 21.53 -27.25
C THR A 755 33.59 21.14 -27.56
N THR A 756 34.22 20.37 -26.68
CA THR A 756 35.28 19.42 -27.07
C THR A 756 35.05 18.13 -26.29
N PRO A 757 34.94 16.96 -26.96
CA PRO A 757 34.74 15.69 -26.28
C PRO A 757 36.08 15.17 -25.77
N VAL A 758 36.15 14.83 -24.48
CA VAL A 758 37.21 13.98 -23.94
C VAL A 758 36.53 12.71 -23.44
N GLY A 759 36.86 11.59 -24.08
CA GLY A 759 36.36 10.27 -23.73
C GLY A 759 37.00 9.72 -22.45
N ASN A 760 36.19 9.04 -21.65
CA ASN A 760 36.19 7.58 -21.48
C ASN A 760 34.97 7.19 -20.67
#